data_AF-A0A1Q8V4E5-F1
#
_entry.id   AF-A0A1Q8V4E5-F1
#
_cell.length_a   1.000
_cell.length_b   1.000
_cell.length_c   1.000
_cell.angle_alpha   90.00
_cell.angle_beta   90.00
_cell.angle_gamma   90.00
#
_symmetry.space_group_name_H-M   'P 1'
#
loop_
_entity.id
_entity.type
_entity.pdbx_description
1 polymer ?
#
loop_
_entity_poly.entity_id
_entity_poly.type
_entity_poly.pdbx_seq_one_letter_code
_entity_poly.pdbx_strand_id
1 'polypeptide(L)'
;SHSHDCSNIGGFPDVSYHYHNAVAYTNAATGTVKENSAAGYKSYAGQNATTNLNFYPDFTPGKISGAIQATWTVEGNDKYVVYGGEFLAVNGTAQQGLVRFARRDIAPNKQGPMDKGGAFKVTGSSPRAGVVSLSFKANWDRDDKALTYNVYRDSMNGQPVTSQTVSAGFWERSDLSATDVVDPGTTHRYRVQVTDQWGASTVSDWVTVKAGEGQGLSKYGARILADGAAHYWSFDETDGDKAEDFVAQRNLTIRGKAYKRGSQSVLGSGASLGLTSDSANKSHAATRVASQAPTAFSMETWVRTTSTSGGEIMGYGSSSTNQSWSRDRMVYMRNDGTLSFMLYPGKLTTITTPKSYNDGQWHHIVASMSPTTGAMLYVDGNLAAFDGSMTEGQSYSGYWRIGGDALGGVNGQPSNTNIQADIDEAAVYSTPLSARQIAEHYTAATGKQVQADDNGGKDGAGKDKAEEGSALLDDSFERSVNGGWGKAKAGGEWKTTWNAAAFSADGTSGRIAMAGPRSSASIISDPIKSTSTDAVVDFSLDAVPSGNGAFISYAARTTKAGQYQATVRIGSAGNPVITVSRVVKGRETSLGSYVLTQPYTAGQPLHLRMVVDGAESTNIQAKLWAGDSEPAEWGIEVVDNDKTLNEAGTVGLTTYMSGSAGPETVTLAVDKVTIKQR
;
A
#
# COMPACT_ATOMS: atom_id res chain seq x y z
N SER A 1 32.16 12.01 22.01
CA SER A 1 32.56 11.08 20.94
C SER A 1 33.42 11.82 19.93
N HIS A 2 34.15 11.12 19.06
CA HIS A 2 34.89 11.70 17.93
C HIS A 2 34.80 10.76 16.73
N SER A 3 33.58 10.50 16.28
CA SER A 3 33.34 9.54 15.20
C SER A 3 33.46 10.27 13.86
N HIS A 4 34.32 9.76 12.98
CA HIS A 4 34.46 10.25 11.59
C HIS A 4 34.24 9.15 10.56
N ASP A 5 34.38 7.87 10.91
CA ASP A 5 34.04 6.73 10.04
C ASP A 5 33.30 5.64 10.83
N CYS A 6 32.18 5.18 10.29
CA CYS A 6 31.36 4.08 10.79
C CYS A 6 30.97 3.07 9.69
N SER A 7 31.58 3.12 8.50
CA SER A 7 31.15 2.31 7.33
C SER A 7 31.24 0.81 7.56
N ASN A 8 32.20 0.37 8.37
CA ASN A 8 32.46 -1.05 8.61
C ASN A 8 31.34 -1.74 9.41
N ILE A 9 30.42 -0.97 9.98
CA ILE A 9 29.21 -1.47 10.65
C ILE A 9 27.91 -0.98 9.97
N GLY A 10 28.01 -0.46 8.74
CA GLY A 10 26.87 0.08 8.00
C GLY A 10 26.43 1.48 8.44
N GLY A 11 27.28 2.23 9.14
CA GLY A 11 27.07 3.66 9.44
C GLY A 11 27.64 4.57 8.35
N PHE A 12 27.79 5.86 8.68
CA PHE A 12 28.33 6.87 7.78
C PHE A 12 29.79 6.60 7.37
N PRO A 13 30.19 6.92 6.12
CA PRO A 13 31.56 6.78 5.65
C PRO A 13 32.47 7.86 6.23
N ASP A 14 33.78 7.72 6.03
CA ASP A 14 34.75 8.72 6.49
C ASP A 14 34.41 10.14 6.01
N VAL A 15 34.06 10.99 6.96
CA VAL A 15 33.75 12.41 6.75
C VAL A 15 34.97 13.23 7.16
N SER A 16 35.95 13.31 6.25
CA SER A 16 37.18 14.05 6.50
C SER A 16 36.87 15.48 6.99
N TYR A 17 37.36 15.82 8.19
CA TYR A 17 37.22 17.13 8.84
C TYR A 17 35.83 17.50 9.38
N HIS A 18 34.87 16.57 9.42
CA HIS A 18 33.58 16.75 10.10
C HIS A 18 33.35 15.65 11.15
N TYR A 19 33.58 15.98 12.41
CA TYR A 19 33.47 15.01 13.51
C TYR A 19 32.07 15.01 14.12
N HIS A 20 31.49 13.81 14.26
CA HIS A 20 30.27 13.63 15.03
C HIS A 20 30.62 13.49 16.51
N ASN A 21 30.38 14.58 17.24
CA ASN A 21 30.71 14.67 18.67
C ASN A 21 29.75 13.87 19.56
N ALA A 22 28.56 13.56 19.05
CA ALA A 22 27.63 12.63 19.67
C ALA A 22 27.06 11.67 18.61
N VAL A 23 26.99 10.40 18.96
CA VAL A 23 26.44 9.30 18.17
C VAL A 23 25.83 8.29 19.12
N ALA A 24 24.82 7.55 18.67
CA ALA A 24 24.20 6.48 19.43
C ALA A 24 24.37 5.14 18.71
N TYR A 25 24.45 4.06 19.49
CA TYR A 25 24.60 2.70 19.00
C TYR A 25 23.66 1.78 19.77
N THR A 26 23.26 0.66 19.16
CA THR A 26 22.54 -0.39 19.88
C THR A 26 23.43 -0.98 20.97
N ASN A 27 22.86 -1.25 22.14
CA ASN A 27 23.57 -1.88 23.27
C ASN A 27 23.74 -3.40 23.10
N ALA A 28 23.31 -3.95 21.98
CA ALA A 28 23.45 -5.34 21.59
C ALA A 28 24.00 -5.44 20.15
N ALA A 29 24.60 -6.60 19.86
CA ALA A 29 25.06 -6.94 18.52
C ALA A 29 23.86 -7.14 17.58
N THR A 30 23.94 -6.53 16.40
CA THR A 30 22.88 -6.53 15.38
C THR A 30 23.41 -6.92 14.00
N GLY A 31 24.72 -7.16 13.88
CA GLY A 31 25.33 -7.62 12.63
C GLY A 31 26.77 -8.07 12.84
N THR A 32 27.52 -8.06 11.73
CA THR A 32 28.93 -8.43 11.71
C THR A 32 29.76 -7.29 11.13
N VAL A 33 30.94 -7.04 11.70
CA VAL A 33 31.87 -6.02 11.20
C VAL A 33 32.36 -6.44 9.82
N LYS A 34 32.31 -5.51 8.85
CA LYS A 34 32.82 -5.66 7.49
C LYS A 34 34.34 -5.45 7.45
N GLU A 35 34.97 -5.90 6.37
CA GLU A 35 36.40 -5.64 6.14
C GLU A 35 36.71 -4.15 6.13
N ASN A 36 37.81 -3.77 6.79
CA ASN A 36 38.26 -2.39 6.83
C ASN A 36 38.98 -2.01 5.54
N SER A 37 38.54 -0.93 4.90
CA SER A 37 39.18 -0.39 3.69
C SER A 37 40.22 0.70 3.96
N ALA A 38 40.33 1.21 5.19
CA ALA A 38 41.26 2.29 5.53
C ALA A 38 42.68 1.76 5.80
N ALA A 39 43.68 2.33 5.08
CA ALA A 39 45.08 1.96 5.22
C ALA A 39 45.63 2.27 6.62
N GLY A 40 46.38 1.33 7.21
CA GLY A 40 47.02 1.49 8.52
C GLY A 40 46.15 1.13 9.74
N TYR A 41 44.86 0.83 9.55
CA TYR A 41 43.97 0.40 10.62
C TYR A 41 43.76 -1.13 10.62
N LYS A 42 43.75 -1.74 11.81
CA LYS A 42 43.49 -3.17 11.97
C LYS A 42 42.06 -3.52 11.54
N SER A 43 41.90 -4.55 10.70
CA SER A 43 40.58 -5.09 10.38
C SER A 43 40.05 -5.94 11.54
N TYR A 44 38.77 -5.77 11.85
CA TYR A 44 38.02 -6.54 12.85
C TYR A 44 36.87 -7.31 12.20
N ALA A 45 36.99 -7.62 10.90
CA ALA A 45 35.96 -8.34 10.16
C ALA A 45 35.55 -9.65 10.84
N GLY A 46 34.27 -9.99 10.78
CA GLY A 46 33.72 -11.20 11.39
C GLY A 46 33.35 -11.05 12.88
N GLN A 47 33.78 -9.99 13.56
CA GLN A 47 33.36 -9.71 14.93
C GLN A 47 31.92 -9.19 14.99
N ASN A 48 31.28 -9.30 16.16
CA ASN A 48 29.95 -8.74 16.40
C ASN A 48 29.95 -7.22 16.17
N ALA A 49 29.03 -6.74 15.33
CA ALA A 49 28.79 -5.31 15.08
C ALA A 49 27.53 -4.83 15.79
N THR A 50 27.55 -3.55 16.17
CA THR A 50 26.38 -2.78 16.62
C THR A 50 25.80 -1.98 15.46
N THR A 51 24.54 -1.53 15.58
CA THR A 51 23.92 -0.60 14.63
C THR A 51 24.11 0.82 15.12
N ASN A 52 24.65 1.69 14.26
CA ASN A 52 24.64 3.12 14.49
C ASN A 52 23.21 3.66 14.33
N LEU A 53 22.68 4.29 15.39
CA LEU A 53 21.32 4.81 15.43
C LEU A 53 21.28 6.24 14.87
N ASN A 54 20.13 6.64 14.32
CA ASN A 54 19.92 7.97 13.76
C ASN A 54 19.81 9.02 14.89
N PHE A 55 20.96 9.49 15.36
CA PHE A 55 21.09 10.52 16.38
C PHE A 55 22.35 11.34 16.11
N TYR A 56 22.19 12.48 15.44
CA TYR A 56 23.28 13.33 14.99
C TYR A 56 23.07 14.80 15.36
N PRO A 57 23.03 15.16 16.65
CA PRO A 57 23.11 16.56 17.03
C PRO A 57 24.45 17.15 16.58
N ASP A 58 24.41 18.38 16.10
CA ASP A 58 25.58 19.12 15.66
C ASP A 58 26.05 20.06 16.76
N PHE A 59 27.35 20.09 17.01
CA PHE A 59 27.96 20.93 18.03
C PHE A 59 28.97 21.84 17.38
N THR A 60 28.91 23.14 17.68
CA THR A 60 29.97 24.08 17.29
C THR A 60 31.05 24.04 18.38
N PRO A 61 32.28 23.53 18.10
CA PRO A 61 33.34 23.49 19.10
C PRO A 61 33.72 24.89 19.58
N GLY A 62 34.09 25.01 20.85
CA GLY A 62 34.73 26.22 21.35
C GLY A 62 36.17 26.37 20.85
N LYS A 63 36.79 27.49 21.23
CA LYS A 63 38.12 27.88 20.77
C LYS A 63 39.12 28.10 21.90
N ILE A 64 38.71 27.90 23.15
CA ILE A 64 39.50 28.30 24.32
C ILE A 64 40.62 27.28 24.61
N SER A 65 40.30 25.99 24.64
CA SER A 65 41.31 24.95 24.84
C SER A 65 42.17 24.68 23.60
N GLY A 66 41.71 25.13 22.42
CA GLY A 66 42.29 24.74 21.13
C GLY A 66 41.94 23.31 20.69
N ALA A 67 41.14 22.58 21.48
CA ALA A 67 40.65 21.26 21.10
C ALA A 67 39.54 21.39 20.04
N ILE A 68 39.65 20.65 18.95
CA ILE A 68 38.58 20.52 17.93
C ILE A 68 37.45 19.57 18.36
N GLN A 69 37.24 19.42 19.67
CA GLN A 69 36.36 18.44 20.31
C GLN A 69 35.29 19.16 21.12
N ALA A 70 34.01 18.96 20.77
CA ALA A 70 32.93 19.69 21.43
C ALA A 70 32.49 19.06 22.76
N THR A 71 32.25 17.75 22.78
CA THR A 71 31.69 17.05 23.95
C THR A 71 32.75 16.25 24.68
N TRP A 72 32.88 16.41 26.00
CA TRP A 72 33.89 15.74 26.82
C TRP A 72 33.30 14.71 27.78
N THR A 73 32.08 14.95 28.26
CA THR A 73 31.36 14.03 29.15
C THR A 73 29.94 13.80 28.65
N VAL A 74 29.42 12.60 28.91
CA VAL A 74 28.04 12.22 28.68
C VAL A 74 27.52 11.53 29.93
N GLU A 75 26.40 12.02 30.45
CA GLU A 75 25.68 11.45 31.59
C GLU A 75 24.22 11.28 31.22
N GLY A 76 23.47 10.46 31.95
CA GLY A 76 22.05 10.30 31.65
C GLY A 76 21.23 9.63 32.74
N ASN A 77 19.92 9.68 32.55
CA ASN A 77 18.94 8.96 33.37
C ASN A 77 17.81 8.41 32.49
N ASP A 78 16.72 8.00 33.11
CA ASP A 78 15.54 7.45 32.42
C ASP A 78 14.87 8.46 31.46
N LYS A 79 15.17 9.75 31.58
CA LYS A 79 14.53 10.84 30.81
C LYS A 79 15.46 11.57 29.86
N TYR A 80 16.71 11.79 30.24
CA TYR A 80 17.62 12.68 29.53
C TYR A 80 19.01 12.08 29.37
N VAL A 81 19.65 12.43 28.26
CA VAL A 81 21.10 12.34 28.08
C VAL A 81 21.65 13.77 28.10
N VAL A 82 22.70 14.00 28.87
CA VAL A 82 23.33 15.30 29.07
C VAL A 82 24.76 15.24 28.54
N TYR A 83 25.11 16.19 27.68
CA TYR A 83 26.47 16.36 27.20
C TYR A 83 27.09 17.62 27.83
N GLY A 84 28.29 17.46 28.37
CA GLY A 84 29.12 18.55 28.87
C GLY A 84 30.42 18.65 28.09
N GLY A 85 30.90 19.87 27.86
CA GLY A 85 32.16 20.09 27.14
C GLY A 85 32.36 21.54 26.71
N GLU A 86 33.23 21.76 25.72
CA GLU A 86 33.54 23.08 25.18
C GLU A 86 32.87 23.27 23.81
N PHE A 87 31.65 23.82 23.83
CA PHE A 87 30.89 24.14 22.63
C PHE A 87 30.16 25.48 22.77
N LEU A 88 29.89 26.11 21.63
CA LEU A 88 29.27 27.43 21.52
C LEU A 88 27.81 27.39 21.05
N ALA A 89 27.43 26.29 20.39
CA ALA A 89 26.08 26.06 19.89
C ALA A 89 25.79 24.56 19.76
N VAL A 90 24.51 24.23 19.83
CA VAL A 90 23.98 22.89 19.55
C VAL A 90 22.85 23.02 18.55
N ASN A 91 22.90 22.27 17.45
CA ASN A 91 21.96 22.35 16.32
C ASN A 91 21.77 23.79 15.80
N GLY A 92 22.86 24.56 15.75
CA GLY A 92 22.84 25.98 15.34
C GLY A 92 22.25 26.96 16.35
N THR A 93 21.76 26.49 17.50
CA THR A 93 21.26 27.34 18.60
C THR A 93 22.37 27.61 19.60
N ALA A 94 22.58 28.88 19.98
CA ALA A 94 23.57 29.26 20.98
C ALA A 94 23.30 28.52 22.31
N GLN A 95 24.26 27.70 22.72
CA GLN A 95 24.21 26.89 23.94
C GLN A 95 25.65 26.58 24.30
N GLN A 96 26.03 26.81 25.55
CA GLN A 96 27.42 26.69 26.00
C GLN A 96 27.56 25.74 27.17
N GLY A 97 28.64 24.95 27.16
CA GLY A 97 29.10 24.15 28.30
C GLY A 97 28.29 22.88 28.59
N LEU A 98 26.97 22.97 28.51
CA LEU A 98 26.04 21.90 28.89
C LEU A 98 24.80 21.89 28.00
N VAL A 99 24.35 20.71 27.58
CA VAL A 99 23.09 20.52 26.84
C VAL A 99 22.45 19.19 27.25
N ARG A 100 21.12 19.10 27.19
CA ARG A 100 20.38 17.85 27.41
C ARG A 100 19.51 17.51 26.20
N PHE A 101 19.42 16.22 25.90
CA PHE A 101 18.50 15.63 24.94
C PHE A 101 17.53 14.72 25.68
N ALA A 102 16.24 14.88 25.41
CA ALA A 102 15.20 14.08 26.01
C ALA A 102 15.09 12.73 25.30
N ARG A 103 14.68 11.69 26.02
CA ARG A 103 14.31 10.40 25.43
C ARG A 103 13.13 10.60 24.47
N ARG A 104 13.13 9.85 23.37
CA ARG A 104 12.22 10.02 22.21
C ARG A 104 10.73 10.11 22.56
N ASP A 105 10.28 9.41 23.59
CA ASP A 105 8.87 9.38 24.03
C ASP A 105 8.45 10.60 24.87
N ILE A 106 9.39 11.36 25.42
CA ILE A 106 9.12 12.62 26.14
C ILE A 106 9.72 13.84 25.44
N ALA A 107 10.44 13.63 24.35
CA ALA A 107 11.00 14.69 23.54
C ALA A 107 9.88 15.49 22.86
N PRO A 108 10.06 16.81 22.65
CA PRO A 108 9.07 17.60 21.94
C PRO A 108 8.86 17.20 20.47
N ASN A 109 9.79 16.42 19.90
CA ASN A 109 9.79 15.95 18.50
C ASN A 109 9.51 17.08 17.49
N LYS A 110 10.27 18.17 17.63
CA LYS A 110 10.17 19.38 16.79
C LYS A 110 11.33 19.55 15.81
N GLN A 111 12.37 18.71 15.91
CA GLN A 111 13.35 18.62 14.83
C GLN A 111 12.67 17.91 13.67
N GLY A 112 12.95 18.39 12.47
CA GLY A 112 12.33 17.91 11.26
C GLY A 112 13.36 17.89 10.14
N PRO A 113 12.95 17.50 8.91
CA PRO A 113 13.89 17.37 7.81
C PRO A 113 14.62 18.67 7.51
N MET A 114 15.93 18.56 7.26
CA MET A 114 16.86 19.69 7.36
C MET A 114 16.85 20.63 6.15
N ASP A 115 16.78 20.09 4.93
CA ASP A 115 16.81 20.90 3.71
C ASP A 115 15.43 21.54 3.45
N LYS A 116 15.41 22.82 3.06
CA LYS A 116 14.17 23.59 2.83
C LYS A 116 14.31 24.65 1.75
N GLY A 117 13.19 24.99 1.09
CA GLY A 117 13.15 25.98 0.01
C GLY A 117 14.19 25.65 -1.07
N GLY A 118 14.94 26.66 -1.52
CA GLY A 118 15.99 26.48 -2.54
C GLY A 118 17.16 25.57 -2.16
N ALA A 119 17.32 25.21 -0.87
CA ALA A 119 18.29 24.19 -0.46
C ALA A 119 17.79 22.76 -0.79
N PHE A 120 16.47 22.56 -0.79
CA PHE A 120 15.84 21.30 -1.19
C PHE A 120 15.41 21.37 -2.66
N LYS A 121 16.37 21.10 -3.55
CA LYS A 121 16.19 21.25 -4.99
C LYS A 121 15.29 20.15 -5.56
N VAL A 122 14.22 20.58 -6.21
CA VAL A 122 13.34 19.76 -7.03
C VAL A 122 13.46 20.22 -8.47
N THR A 123 13.59 19.28 -9.40
CA THR A 123 13.52 19.55 -10.84
C THR A 123 12.27 18.91 -11.41
N GLY A 124 11.70 19.53 -12.44
CA GLY A 124 10.51 19.03 -13.11
C GLY A 124 10.69 19.01 -14.62
N SER A 125 10.14 17.99 -15.25
CA SER A 125 10.15 17.81 -16.70
C SER A 125 8.82 17.18 -17.14
N SER A 126 8.54 17.22 -18.43
CA SER A 126 7.41 16.49 -19.00
C SER A 126 7.91 15.61 -20.15
N PRO A 127 8.15 14.31 -19.88
CA PRO A 127 8.71 13.41 -20.89
C PRO A 127 7.70 13.08 -22.00
N ARG A 128 6.39 13.18 -21.71
CA ARG A 128 5.30 12.88 -22.64
C ARG A 128 4.12 13.81 -22.46
N ALA A 129 3.21 13.77 -23.42
CA ALA A 129 1.94 14.48 -23.34
C ALA A 129 1.20 14.13 -22.04
N GLY A 130 0.88 15.15 -21.25
CA GLY A 130 0.13 14.98 -19.99
C GLY A 130 0.88 14.33 -18.83
N VAL A 131 2.17 13.97 -18.98
CA VAL A 131 2.95 13.35 -17.89
C VAL A 131 3.95 14.34 -17.35
N VAL A 132 3.90 14.64 -16.05
CA VAL A 132 4.91 15.45 -15.36
C VAL A 132 5.75 14.53 -14.48
N SER A 133 7.08 14.64 -14.60
CA SER A 133 8.04 13.92 -13.77
C SER A 133 8.87 14.90 -12.97
N LEU A 134 8.93 14.68 -11.66
CA LEU A 134 9.74 15.42 -10.71
C LEU A 134 10.90 14.55 -10.23
N SER A 135 12.07 15.16 -10.03
CA SER A 135 13.23 14.50 -9.44
C SER A 135 13.84 15.34 -8.33
N PHE A 136 14.24 14.69 -7.25
CA PHE A 136 14.82 15.32 -6.07
C PHE A 136 15.66 14.33 -5.27
N LYS A 137 16.65 14.81 -4.52
CA LYS A 137 17.42 13.98 -3.58
C LYS A 137 16.60 13.73 -2.32
N ALA A 138 16.75 12.59 -1.67
CA ALA A 138 16.22 12.36 -0.34
C ALA A 138 16.75 13.44 0.64
N ASN A 139 15.87 13.95 1.48
CA ASN A 139 16.21 14.82 2.62
C ASN A 139 16.68 13.95 3.79
N TRP A 140 17.14 14.58 4.87
CA TRP A 140 17.61 13.90 6.06
C TRP A 140 17.12 14.61 7.31
N ASP A 141 17.03 13.86 8.40
CA ASP A 141 16.70 14.36 9.73
C ASP A 141 17.71 13.83 10.75
N ARG A 142 17.98 14.63 11.78
CA ARG A 142 19.01 14.37 12.79
C ARG A 142 18.66 13.20 13.71
N ASP A 143 17.37 13.01 13.98
CA ASP A 143 16.84 12.04 14.94
C ASP A 143 15.81 11.06 14.34
N ASP A 144 15.45 11.24 13.07
CA ASP A 144 14.52 10.39 12.34
C ASP A 144 15.07 9.91 10.99
N LYS A 145 15.08 8.58 10.78
CA LYS A 145 15.61 8.01 9.54
C LYS A 145 14.52 7.88 8.46
N ALA A 146 13.29 7.58 8.85
CA ALA A 146 12.17 7.38 7.93
C ALA A 146 11.42 8.70 7.70
N LEU A 147 11.41 9.16 6.45
CA LEU A 147 10.79 10.42 6.05
C LEU A 147 9.76 10.19 4.96
N THR A 148 8.65 10.91 5.04
CA THR A 148 7.54 10.83 4.07
C THR A 148 7.54 12.05 3.17
N TYR A 149 7.46 11.82 1.87
CA TYR A 149 7.54 12.81 0.79
C TYR A 149 6.18 12.88 0.12
N ASN A 150 5.47 13.99 0.35
CA ASN A 150 4.18 14.29 -0.25
C ASN A 150 4.37 15.34 -1.35
N VAL A 151 4.00 15.01 -2.58
CA VAL A 151 4.06 15.94 -3.71
C VAL A 151 2.70 16.57 -3.94
N TYR A 152 2.62 17.90 -3.89
CA TYR A 152 1.41 18.66 -4.10
C TYR A 152 1.42 19.40 -5.42
N ARG A 153 0.27 19.44 -6.08
CA ARG A 153 0.02 20.20 -7.32
C ARG A 153 -0.83 21.42 -7.02
N ASP A 154 -0.39 22.58 -7.47
CA ASP A 154 -1.04 23.92 -7.44
C ASP A 154 -1.36 24.50 -6.06
N SER A 155 -1.71 23.67 -5.08
CA SER A 155 -2.09 24.02 -3.72
C SER A 155 -1.63 22.94 -2.73
N MET A 156 -1.30 23.37 -1.51
CA MET A 156 -0.97 22.48 -0.39
C MET A 156 -2.21 22.02 0.41
N ASN A 157 -3.41 22.52 0.08
CA ASN A 157 -4.63 22.28 0.86
C ASN A 157 -5.46 21.07 0.36
N GLY A 158 -5.00 20.39 -0.70
CA GLY A 158 -5.63 19.19 -1.25
C GLY A 158 -4.89 17.92 -0.85
N GLN A 159 -5.30 16.78 -1.40
CA GLN A 159 -4.52 15.55 -1.28
C GLN A 159 -3.23 15.66 -2.09
N PRO A 160 -2.11 15.09 -1.63
CA PRO A 160 -0.91 15.00 -2.44
C PRO A 160 -1.17 14.11 -3.67
N VAL A 161 -0.53 14.44 -4.78
CA VAL A 161 -0.56 13.63 -6.01
C VAL A 161 0.17 12.30 -5.78
N THR A 162 1.29 12.34 -5.07
CA THR A 162 2.03 11.13 -4.67
C THR A 162 2.49 11.25 -3.24
N SER A 163 2.53 10.12 -2.53
CA SER A 163 3.14 10.01 -1.21
C SER A 163 4.07 8.80 -1.16
N GLN A 164 5.30 8.98 -0.70
CA GLN A 164 6.28 7.89 -0.54
C GLN A 164 7.09 8.06 0.75
N THR A 165 7.36 6.97 1.46
CA THR A 165 8.23 6.99 2.64
C THR A 165 9.55 6.29 2.33
N VAL A 166 10.66 6.96 2.58
CA VAL A 166 12.00 6.37 2.42
C VAL A 166 12.83 6.57 3.67
N SER A 167 13.73 5.62 3.93
CA SER A 167 14.75 5.76 4.97
C SER A 167 15.97 6.47 4.39
N ALA A 168 16.31 7.64 4.93
CA ALA A 168 17.43 8.46 4.48
C ALA A 168 18.17 9.07 5.68
N GLY A 169 19.42 8.66 5.87
CA GLY A 169 20.36 9.33 6.77
C GLY A 169 21.05 10.51 6.08
N PHE A 170 21.80 11.32 6.82
CA PHE A 170 22.50 12.50 6.27
C PHE A 170 23.50 12.17 5.15
N TRP A 171 23.99 10.92 5.08
CA TRP A 171 24.88 10.41 4.03
C TRP A 171 24.20 9.47 3.03
N GLU A 172 22.99 8.97 3.33
CA GLU A 172 22.25 8.00 2.51
C GLU A 172 21.18 8.70 1.67
N ARG A 173 21.62 9.66 0.85
CA ARG A 173 20.72 10.54 0.09
C ARG A 173 20.46 10.01 -1.32
N SER A 174 19.55 9.06 -1.44
CA SER A 174 19.12 8.49 -2.74
C SER A 174 18.45 9.55 -3.64
N ASP A 175 18.47 9.32 -4.95
CA ASP A 175 17.61 10.06 -5.89
C ASP A 175 16.18 9.49 -5.81
N LEU A 176 15.21 10.39 -5.69
CA LEU A 176 13.79 10.10 -5.66
C LEU A 176 13.12 10.76 -6.87
N SER A 177 11.99 10.19 -7.28
CA SER A 177 11.13 10.75 -8.31
C SER A 177 9.67 10.71 -7.88
N ALA A 178 8.86 11.56 -8.51
CA ALA A 178 7.41 11.56 -8.41
C ALA A 178 6.82 11.84 -9.79
N THR A 179 5.71 11.20 -10.12
CA THR A 179 5.03 11.36 -11.41
C THR A 179 3.60 11.82 -11.19
N ASP A 180 3.14 12.73 -12.04
CA ASP A 180 1.78 13.22 -12.09
C ASP A 180 1.22 13.10 -13.51
N VAL A 181 -0.09 12.87 -13.61
CA VAL A 181 -0.84 12.83 -14.87
C VAL A 181 -1.84 13.98 -14.88
N VAL A 182 -1.75 14.81 -15.91
CA VAL A 182 -2.55 16.02 -16.14
C VAL A 182 -3.00 16.06 -17.60
N ASP A 183 -3.94 16.95 -17.91
CA ASP A 183 -4.33 17.17 -19.29
C ASP A 183 -3.12 17.68 -20.11
N PRO A 184 -2.84 17.14 -21.31
CA PRO A 184 -1.73 17.57 -22.15
C PRO A 184 -1.72 19.08 -22.42
N GLY A 185 -0.53 19.69 -22.40
CA GLY A 185 -0.34 21.12 -22.65
C GLY A 185 -0.64 22.05 -21.47
N THR A 186 -1.25 21.55 -20.39
CA THR A 186 -1.51 22.32 -19.17
C THR A 186 -0.22 22.70 -18.44
N THR A 187 -0.26 23.76 -17.63
CA THR A 187 0.88 24.20 -16.81
C THR A 187 0.48 24.15 -15.35
N HIS A 188 1.28 23.45 -14.56
CA HIS A 188 1.05 23.24 -13.14
C HIS A 188 2.30 23.58 -12.34
N ARG A 189 2.13 23.90 -11.05
CA ARG A 189 3.23 24.05 -10.12
C ARG A 189 3.24 22.94 -9.08
N TYR A 190 4.42 22.47 -8.72
CA TYR A 190 4.63 21.37 -7.81
C TYR A 190 5.48 21.76 -6.62
N ARG A 191 5.18 21.18 -5.45
CA ARG A 191 5.96 21.35 -4.23
C ARG A 191 6.02 20.04 -3.49
N VAL A 192 7.21 19.70 -3.01
CA VAL A 192 7.45 18.49 -2.22
C VAL A 192 7.49 18.89 -0.75
N GLN A 193 6.60 18.33 0.06
CA GLN A 193 6.65 18.38 1.52
C GLN A 193 7.33 17.13 2.04
N VAL A 194 8.30 17.31 2.93
CA VAL A 194 8.95 16.21 3.63
C VAL A 194 8.56 16.29 5.09
N THR A 195 8.03 15.19 5.63
CA THR A 195 7.54 15.10 7.01
C THR A 195 8.16 13.89 7.70
N ASP A 196 8.54 14.05 8.96
CA ASP A 196 8.93 12.92 9.82
C ASP A 196 7.68 12.18 10.36
N GLN A 197 7.89 11.17 11.20
CA GLN A 197 6.79 10.42 11.83
C GLN A 197 6.07 11.20 12.96
N TRP A 198 6.58 12.37 13.37
CA TRP A 198 6.05 13.18 14.46
C TRP A 198 5.30 14.42 13.97
N GLY A 199 5.29 14.67 12.66
CA GLY A 199 4.62 15.79 12.02
C GLY A 199 5.52 17.02 11.78
N ALA A 200 6.79 16.98 12.18
CA ALA A 200 7.73 18.03 11.82
C ALA A 200 8.01 17.95 10.31
N SER A 201 7.91 19.10 9.63
CA SER A 201 7.99 19.12 8.16
C SER A 201 8.71 20.32 7.60
N THR A 202 9.14 20.14 6.36
CA THR A 202 9.73 21.17 5.49
C THR A 202 9.16 21.06 4.09
N VAL A 203 9.38 22.06 3.25
CA VAL A 203 8.93 22.09 1.86
C VAL A 203 10.02 22.59 0.91
N SER A 204 9.96 22.14 -0.35
CA SER A 204 10.70 22.73 -1.45
C SER A 204 10.13 24.10 -1.86
N ASP A 205 10.87 24.83 -2.70
CA ASP A 205 10.26 25.88 -3.53
C ASP A 205 9.27 25.28 -4.53
N TRP A 206 8.35 26.09 -5.05
CA TRP A 206 7.44 25.67 -6.12
C TRP A 206 8.21 25.54 -7.44
N VAL A 207 8.01 24.42 -8.15
CA VAL A 207 8.56 24.18 -9.49
C VAL A 207 7.41 24.20 -10.49
N THR A 208 7.46 25.06 -11.49
CA THR A 208 6.44 25.12 -12.55
C THR A 208 6.84 24.22 -13.71
N VAL A 209 5.93 23.36 -14.17
CA VAL A 209 6.13 22.45 -15.28
C VAL A 209 4.96 22.59 -16.25
N LYS A 210 5.26 22.78 -17.54
CA LYS A 210 4.27 22.62 -18.61
C LYS A 210 4.26 21.16 -19.06
N ALA A 211 3.11 20.51 -18.96
CA ALA A 211 2.92 19.17 -19.47
C ALA A 211 3.05 19.17 -21.00
N GLY A 212 3.63 18.11 -21.55
CA GLY A 212 3.81 17.92 -22.97
C GLY A 212 2.46 18.01 -23.69
N GLU A 213 2.49 18.47 -24.92
CA GLU A 213 1.33 18.49 -25.80
C GLU A 213 1.24 17.17 -26.57
N GLY A 214 0.03 16.77 -26.95
CA GLY A 214 -0.21 15.55 -27.72
C GLY A 214 -1.33 14.68 -27.15
N GLN A 215 -1.40 13.43 -27.59
CA GLN A 215 -2.33 12.44 -27.03
C GLN A 215 -1.83 12.04 -25.64
N GLY A 216 -2.64 12.28 -24.61
CA GLY A 216 -2.32 11.89 -23.22
C GLY A 216 -2.32 10.38 -23.01
N LEU A 217 -1.99 9.94 -21.79
CA LEU A 217 -2.04 8.53 -21.43
C LEU A 217 -3.45 7.95 -21.58
N SER A 218 -3.52 6.66 -21.92
CA SER A 218 -4.77 5.90 -21.87
C SER A 218 -5.32 5.84 -20.44
N LYS A 219 -6.61 5.52 -20.30
CA LYS A 219 -7.22 5.28 -18.97
C LYS A 219 -6.48 4.19 -18.19
N TYR A 220 -6.00 3.17 -18.91
CA TYR A 220 -5.18 2.11 -18.35
C TYR A 220 -3.85 2.67 -17.81
N GLY A 221 -3.07 3.38 -18.63
CA GLY A 221 -1.79 3.94 -18.22
C GLY A 221 -1.91 4.95 -17.07
N ALA A 222 -2.98 5.75 -17.05
CA ALA A 222 -3.26 6.64 -15.92
C ALA A 222 -3.52 5.86 -14.62
N ARG A 223 -4.19 4.70 -14.70
CA ARG A 223 -4.46 3.85 -13.54
C ARG A 223 -3.19 3.16 -13.03
N ILE A 224 -2.37 2.61 -13.92
CA ILE A 224 -1.06 2.02 -13.60
C ILE A 224 -0.21 3.00 -12.78
N LEU A 225 -0.17 4.27 -13.19
CA LEU A 225 0.57 5.31 -12.47
C LEU A 225 -0.08 5.68 -11.13
N ALA A 226 -1.40 5.76 -11.06
CA ALA A 226 -2.13 6.06 -9.84
C ALA A 226 -1.97 4.97 -8.76
N ASP A 227 -1.90 3.70 -9.17
CA ASP A 227 -1.68 2.56 -8.27
C ASP A 227 -0.20 2.36 -7.88
N GLY A 228 0.68 3.32 -8.24
CA GLY A 228 2.02 3.40 -7.69
C GLY A 228 3.05 2.51 -8.39
N ALA A 229 2.92 2.30 -9.70
CA ALA A 229 3.94 1.60 -10.49
C ALA A 229 5.32 2.24 -10.28
N ALA A 230 6.33 1.41 -10.02
CA ALA A 230 7.74 1.78 -9.95
C ALA A 230 8.42 1.77 -11.33
N HIS A 231 7.88 0.97 -12.26
CA HIS A 231 8.26 0.94 -13.67
C HIS A 231 7.01 0.76 -14.53
N TYR A 232 6.96 1.41 -15.68
CA TYR A 232 5.88 1.20 -16.65
C TYR A 232 6.36 1.40 -18.09
N TRP A 233 6.29 0.33 -18.88
CA TRP A 233 6.67 0.26 -20.29
C TRP A 233 5.43 -0.07 -21.15
N SER A 234 4.83 0.92 -21.82
CA SER A 234 3.65 0.67 -22.70
C SER A 234 4.00 0.03 -24.04
N PHE A 235 5.27 0.05 -24.46
CA PHE A 235 5.71 -0.45 -25.78
C PHE A 235 5.15 0.27 -27.02
N ASP A 236 4.53 1.44 -26.85
CA ASP A 236 3.94 2.25 -27.93
C ASP A 236 4.92 2.68 -29.03
N GLU A 237 6.23 2.59 -28.82
CA GLU A 237 7.18 2.97 -29.86
C GLU A 237 7.07 2.06 -31.10
N THR A 238 7.03 2.69 -32.26
CA THR A 238 6.83 2.02 -33.56
C THR A 238 8.13 1.64 -34.26
N ASP A 239 9.27 2.06 -33.73
CA ASP A 239 10.60 1.71 -34.23
C ASP A 239 11.65 1.65 -33.10
N GLY A 240 12.90 1.34 -33.47
CA GLY A 240 14.04 1.34 -32.55
C GLY A 240 14.08 0.19 -31.55
N ASP A 241 15.16 0.19 -30.76
CA ASP A 241 15.49 -0.87 -29.79
C ASP A 241 15.22 -0.47 -28.34
N LYS A 242 14.49 0.61 -28.09
CA LYS A 242 14.19 1.10 -26.73
C LYS A 242 12.70 1.05 -26.45
N ALA A 243 12.34 0.59 -25.26
CA ALA A 243 11.00 0.80 -24.70
C ALA A 243 11.13 1.71 -23.49
N GLU A 244 10.45 2.84 -23.52
CA GLU A 244 10.53 3.89 -22.50
C GLU A 244 9.87 3.47 -21.19
N ASP A 245 10.50 3.82 -20.06
CA ASP A 245 9.90 3.70 -18.74
C ASP A 245 9.35 5.06 -18.28
N PHE A 246 8.03 5.19 -18.14
CA PHE A 246 7.39 6.47 -17.78
C PHE A 246 7.59 6.89 -16.33
N VAL A 247 8.03 5.97 -15.47
CA VAL A 247 8.16 6.24 -14.04
C VAL A 247 9.60 6.55 -13.68
N ALA A 248 10.49 5.59 -13.87
CA ALA A 248 11.86 5.67 -13.35
C ALA A 248 12.89 6.02 -14.43
N GLN A 249 12.46 6.26 -15.67
CA GLN A 249 13.33 6.48 -16.82
C GLN A 249 14.36 5.34 -17.00
N ARG A 250 14.02 4.12 -16.54
CA ARG A 250 14.80 2.90 -16.72
C ARG A 250 14.34 2.16 -17.97
N ASN A 251 14.57 2.78 -19.12
CA ASN A 251 14.17 2.22 -20.41
C ASN A 251 14.74 0.80 -20.62
N LEU A 252 13.91 -0.08 -21.17
CA LEU A 252 14.36 -1.37 -21.66
C LEU A 252 15.14 -1.17 -22.96
N THR A 253 16.16 -2.00 -23.18
CA THR A 253 16.81 -2.17 -24.48
C THR A 253 16.48 -3.55 -25.03
N ILE A 254 15.87 -3.58 -26.21
CA ILE A 254 15.55 -4.79 -26.97
C ILE A 254 16.83 -5.30 -27.62
N ARG A 255 17.11 -6.59 -27.45
CA ARG A 255 18.28 -7.29 -27.98
C ARG A 255 17.84 -8.35 -28.99
N GLY A 256 18.72 -8.64 -29.95
CA GLY A 256 18.44 -9.57 -31.04
C GLY A 256 17.70 -8.90 -32.21
N LYS A 257 17.24 -9.72 -33.16
CA LYS A 257 16.56 -9.28 -34.38
C LYS A 257 15.16 -9.90 -34.57
N ALA A 258 14.73 -10.75 -33.64
CA ALA A 258 13.47 -11.48 -33.70
C ALA A 258 12.35 -10.70 -33.00
N TYR A 259 12.16 -9.44 -33.40
CA TYR A 259 11.09 -8.60 -32.86
C TYR A 259 10.55 -7.64 -33.94
N LYS A 260 9.33 -7.15 -33.69
CA LYS A 260 8.61 -6.17 -34.49
C LYS A 260 8.05 -5.10 -33.56
N ARG A 261 8.25 -3.83 -33.91
CA ARG A 261 7.62 -2.67 -33.26
C ARG A 261 6.34 -2.30 -34.00
N GLY A 262 5.43 -1.60 -33.31
CA GLY A 262 4.16 -1.18 -33.92
C GLY A 262 3.18 -2.33 -34.17
N SER A 263 3.26 -3.42 -33.38
CA SER A 263 2.20 -4.43 -33.37
C SER A 263 0.90 -3.84 -32.79
N GLN A 264 -0.23 -4.48 -33.02
CA GLN A 264 -1.52 -4.02 -32.50
C GLN A 264 -1.52 -4.05 -30.97
N SER A 265 -1.87 -2.94 -30.32
CA SER A 265 -1.99 -2.85 -28.86
C SER A 265 -3.27 -3.53 -28.33
N VAL A 266 -3.23 -3.98 -27.08
CA VAL A 266 -4.41 -4.44 -26.33
C VAL A 266 -5.44 -3.32 -26.13
N LEU A 267 -4.99 -2.06 -26.00
CA LEU A 267 -5.84 -0.90 -25.72
C LEU A 267 -6.62 -0.40 -26.96
N GLY A 268 -6.36 -0.98 -28.13
CA GLY A 268 -6.95 -0.55 -29.42
C GLY A 268 -6.37 0.75 -29.98
N SER A 269 -5.66 1.52 -29.17
CA SER A 269 -4.83 2.68 -29.53
C SER A 269 -3.42 2.49 -28.99
N GLY A 270 -2.41 3.03 -29.67
CA GLY A 270 -1.02 2.76 -29.32
C GLY A 270 -0.44 1.57 -30.06
N ALA A 271 0.64 0.99 -29.54
CA ALA A 271 1.35 -0.12 -30.17
C ALA A 271 1.94 -1.08 -29.12
N SER A 272 2.15 -2.33 -29.54
CA SER A 272 2.77 -3.37 -28.72
C SER A 272 4.11 -3.84 -29.30
N LEU A 273 4.85 -4.63 -28.49
CA LEU A 273 6.08 -5.30 -28.89
C LEU A 273 5.79 -6.73 -29.35
N GLY A 274 5.91 -7.00 -30.65
CA GLY A 274 5.81 -8.35 -31.21
C GLY A 274 7.14 -9.09 -31.13
N LEU A 275 7.29 -10.08 -30.26
CA LEU A 275 8.45 -10.98 -30.22
C LEU A 275 8.21 -12.16 -31.17
N THR A 276 9.11 -12.32 -32.14
CA THR A 276 9.05 -13.38 -33.16
C THR A 276 10.11 -14.45 -32.93
N SER A 277 10.50 -14.68 -31.67
CA SER A 277 11.58 -15.59 -31.31
C SER A 277 11.28 -17.04 -31.72
N ASP A 278 12.27 -17.73 -32.28
CA ASP A 278 12.23 -19.16 -32.63
C ASP A 278 13.45 -19.87 -32.05
N SER A 279 13.66 -21.17 -32.30
CA SER A 279 14.80 -21.93 -31.74
C SER A 279 16.18 -21.38 -32.08
N ALA A 280 16.34 -20.65 -33.20
CA ALA A 280 17.60 -20.10 -33.69
C ALA A 280 17.71 -18.58 -33.51
N ASN A 281 16.61 -17.84 -33.62
CA ASN A 281 16.56 -16.38 -33.57
C ASN A 281 15.85 -15.94 -32.30
N LYS A 282 16.60 -15.32 -31.38
CA LYS A 282 16.10 -14.94 -30.04
C LYS A 282 16.12 -13.43 -29.87
N SER A 283 15.06 -12.90 -29.27
CA SER A 283 14.97 -11.52 -28.81
C SER A 283 14.38 -11.42 -27.41
N HIS A 284 14.83 -10.43 -26.65
CA HIS A 284 14.31 -10.08 -25.33
C HIS A 284 14.57 -8.58 -25.08
N ALA A 285 13.84 -7.98 -24.16
CA ALA A 285 14.09 -6.64 -23.67
C ALA A 285 14.61 -6.70 -22.23
N ALA A 286 15.56 -5.84 -21.87
CA ALA A 286 16.08 -5.77 -20.50
C ALA A 286 16.42 -4.35 -20.07
N THR A 287 16.25 -4.06 -18.78
CA THR A 287 16.75 -2.82 -18.19
C THR A 287 18.29 -2.76 -18.27
N ARG A 288 18.85 -1.56 -18.29
CA ARG A 288 20.31 -1.36 -18.47
C ARG A 288 21.11 -1.19 -17.19
N VAL A 289 20.43 -0.83 -16.09
CA VAL A 289 21.07 -0.55 -14.80
C VAL A 289 20.54 -1.57 -13.81
N ALA A 290 21.47 -2.25 -13.14
CA ALA A 290 21.09 -3.23 -12.14
C ALA A 290 20.46 -2.54 -10.93
N SER A 291 19.40 -3.13 -10.40
CA SER A 291 18.80 -2.73 -9.12
C SER A 291 18.87 -3.90 -8.14
N GLN A 292 18.54 -3.68 -6.87
CA GLN A 292 18.35 -4.78 -5.94
C GLN A 292 17.00 -5.44 -6.23
N ALA A 293 16.96 -6.77 -6.22
CA ALA A 293 15.70 -7.49 -6.42
C ALA A 293 14.70 -7.19 -5.29
N PRO A 294 13.42 -6.90 -5.59
CA PRO A 294 12.44 -6.56 -4.56
C PRO A 294 12.09 -7.77 -3.70
N THR A 295 11.77 -7.50 -2.43
CA THR A 295 11.32 -8.51 -1.45
C THR A 295 9.81 -8.53 -1.28
N ALA A 296 9.08 -7.54 -1.81
CA ALA A 296 7.64 -7.55 -2.01
C ALA A 296 7.36 -6.82 -3.32
N PHE A 297 6.48 -7.36 -4.18
CA PHE A 297 6.22 -6.76 -5.49
C PHE A 297 4.97 -7.32 -6.16
N SER A 298 4.50 -6.60 -7.17
CA SER A 298 3.70 -7.12 -8.28
C SER A 298 4.41 -6.81 -9.60
N MET A 299 4.27 -7.68 -10.58
CA MET A 299 4.58 -7.41 -11.99
C MET A 299 3.38 -7.77 -12.83
N GLU A 300 3.09 -6.94 -13.83
CA GLU A 300 2.00 -7.19 -14.77
C GLU A 300 2.42 -6.96 -16.21
N THR A 301 1.76 -7.65 -17.13
CA THR A 301 1.88 -7.42 -18.57
C THR A 301 0.72 -8.08 -19.32
N TRP A 302 0.43 -7.62 -20.52
CA TRP A 302 -0.48 -8.27 -21.45
C TRP A 302 0.30 -9.13 -22.44
N VAL A 303 -0.21 -10.34 -22.70
CA VAL A 303 0.41 -11.30 -23.64
C VAL A 303 -0.64 -11.84 -24.60
N ARG A 304 -0.28 -11.90 -25.89
CA ARG A 304 -1.05 -12.61 -26.91
C ARG A 304 -0.16 -13.56 -27.68
N THR A 305 -0.51 -14.84 -27.71
CA THR A 305 0.31 -15.85 -28.40
C THR A 305 -0.51 -17.09 -28.80
N THR A 306 -0.03 -17.77 -29.83
CA THR A 306 -0.44 -19.14 -30.21
C THR A 306 0.72 -20.12 -30.11
N SER A 307 1.83 -19.73 -29.47
CA SER A 307 3.03 -20.55 -29.36
C SER A 307 2.77 -21.80 -28.52
N THR A 308 3.23 -22.95 -29.01
CA THR A 308 3.28 -24.22 -28.27
C THR A 308 4.69 -24.57 -27.81
N SER A 309 5.65 -23.65 -28.01
CA SER A 309 7.05 -23.83 -27.63
C SER A 309 7.41 -23.14 -26.30
N GLY A 310 6.46 -22.39 -25.73
CA GLY A 310 6.61 -21.65 -24.48
C GLY A 310 7.71 -20.59 -24.52
N GLY A 311 8.16 -20.19 -23.33
CA GLY A 311 9.22 -19.20 -23.13
C GLY A 311 8.91 -18.23 -21.99
N GLU A 312 9.91 -17.45 -21.58
CA GLU A 312 9.70 -16.43 -20.55
C GLU A 312 8.90 -15.26 -21.11
N ILE A 313 7.97 -14.80 -20.30
CA ILE A 313 7.17 -13.60 -20.53
C ILE A 313 7.85 -12.39 -19.86
N MET A 314 8.07 -12.47 -18.56
CA MET A 314 8.69 -11.41 -17.76
C MET A 314 9.39 -12.01 -16.54
N GLY A 315 10.55 -11.47 -16.17
CA GLY A 315 11.32 -11.97 -15.04
C GLY A 315 12.41 -11.03 -14.53
N TYR A 316 13.09 -11.45 -13.47
CA TYR A 316 14.24 -10.76 -12.93
C TYR A 316 15.51 -11.60 -13.09
N GLY A 317 16.51 -11.07 -13.79
CA GLY A 317 17.71 -11.82 -14.17
C GLY A 317 19.00 -11.10 -13.80
N SER A 318 20.09 -11.83 -13.58
CA SER A 318 21.41 -11.27 -13.27
C SER A 318 22.17 -10.69 -14.47
N SER A 319 21.61 -10.77 -15.67
CA SER A 319 22.23 -10.25 -16.91
C SER A 319 21.24 -9.42 -17.73
N SER A 320 21.72 -8.31 -18.30
CA SER A 320 20.96 -7.45 -19.22
C SER A 320 21.17 -7.80 -20.70
N THR A 321 22.06 -8.75 -21.02
CA THR A 321 22.45 -9.05 -22.40
C THR A 321 22.42 -10.54 -22.71
N ASN A 322 23.19 -11.34 -21.97
CA ASN A 322 23.22 -12.79 -22.08
C ASN A 322 22.12 -13.41 -21.22
N GLN A 323 21.93 -14.73 -21.36
CA GLN A 323 21.15 -15.49 -20.38
C GLN A 323 21.74 -15.32 -18.97
N SER A 324 20.86 -15.17 -18.00
CA SER A 324 21.18 -14.95 -16.61
C SER A 324 21.61 -16.25 -15.94
N TRP A 325 22.62 -16.12 -15.08
CA TRP A 325 23.07 -17.22 -14.22
C TRP A 325 22.22 -17.33 -12.94
N SER A 326 21.72 -16.20 -12.42
CA SER A 326 20.67 -16.15 -11.39
C SER A 326 19.39 -15.58 -12.00
N ARG A 327 18.28 -16.26 -11.74
CA ARG A 327 16.96 -15.94 -12.29
C ARG A 327 15.89 -16.25 -11.26
N ASP A 328 14.94 -15.34 -11.15
CA ASP A 328 13.94 -15.36 -10.10
C ASP A 328 12.77 -14.46 -10.49
N ARG A 329 11.67 -14.52 -9.73
CA ARG A 329 10.49 -13.66 -9.93
C ARG A 329 10.07 -13.71 -11.40
N MET A 330 9.89 -14.91 -11.93
CA MET A 330 9.78 -15.11 -13.38
C MET A 330 8.47 -15.80 -13.74
N VAL A 331 7.73 -15.16 -14.64
CA VAL A 331 6.57 -15.73 -15.32
C VAL A 331 7.01 -16.27 -16.67
N TYR A 332 6.68 -17.54 -16.93
CA TYR A 332 6.95 -18.19 -18.21
C TYR A 332 5.76 -19.04 -18.65
N MET A 333 5.62 -19.19 -19.96
CA MET A 333 4.65 -20.07 -20.58
C MET A 333 5.30 -21.43 -20.85
N ARG A 334 4.58 -22.50 -20.52
CA ARG A 334 4.97 -23.89 -20.79
C ARG A 334 4.53 -24.31 -22.20
N ASN A 335 5.03 -25.46 -22.69
CA ASN A 335 4.66 -25.98 -24.01
C ASN A 335 3.17 -26.30 -24.16
N ASP A 336 2.52 -26.66 -23.04
CA ASP A 336 1.08 -26.93 -22.96
C ASP A 336 0.22 -25.65 -22.87
N GLY A 337 0.85 -24.46 -22.95
CA GLY A 337 0.17 -23.18 -22.88
C GLY A 337 -0.17 -22.71 -21.48
N THR A 338 0.09 -23.51 -20.44
CA THR A 338 -0.11 -23.08 -19.04
C THR A 338 0.96 -22.05 -18.64
N LEU A 339 0.60 -21.15 -17.73
CA LEU A 339 1.48 -20.11 -17.22
C LEU A 339 2.03 -20.53 -15.86
N SER A 340 3.33 -20.36 -15.67
CA SER A 340 4.02 -20.67 -14.43
C SER A 340 4.70 -19.44 -13.87
N PHE A 341 4.58 -19.22 -12.56
CA PHE A 341 5.33 -18.21 -11.82
C PHE A 341 6.29 -18.90 -10.85
N MET A 342 7.59 -18.63 -10.97
CA MET A 342 8.62 -19.24 -10.15
C MET A 342 9.37 -18.25 -9.25
N LEU A 343 9.76 -18.76 -8.08
CA LEU A 343 10.70 -18.12 -7.16
C LEU A 343 11.87 -19.07 -6.81
N TYR A 344 13.04 -18.52 -6.44
CA TYR A 344 14.23 -19.29 -6.05
C TYR A 344 14.78 -18.95 -4.63
N PRO A 345 14.04 -19.18 -3.54
CA PRO A 345 14.55 -19.03 -2.17
C PRO A 345 15.46 -20.21 -1.76
N GLY A 346 16.59 -20.38 -2.44
CA GLY A 346 17.54 -21.49 -2.24
C GLY A 346 17.13 -22.81 -2.87
N LYS A 347 15.86 -22.99 -3.23
CA LYS A 347 15.32 -24.06 -4.07
C LYS A 347 14.29 -23.50 -5.05
N LEU A 348 14.17 -24.12 -6.22
CA LEU A 348 13.13 -23.75 -7.18
C LEU A 348 11.74 -24.07 -6.63
N THR A 349 10.86 -23.08 -6.59
CA THR A 349 9.45 -23.23 -6.22
C THR A 349 8.58 -22.57 -7.29
N THR A 350 7.42 -23.13 -7.62
CA THR A 350 6.62 -22.70 -8.77
C THR A 350 5.13 -22.94 -8.54
N ILE A 351 4.30 -21.95 -8.86
CA ILE A 351 2.85 -22.10 -9.05
C ILE A 351 2.53 -22.10 -10.54
N THR A 352 1.53 -22.86 -10.96
CA THR A 352 1.14 -23.00 -12.38
C THR A 352 -0.36 -22.90 -12.51
N THR A 353 -0.83 -22.21 -13.54
CA THR A 353 -2.26 -22.07 -13.83
C THR A 353 -2.88 -23.42 -14.21
N PRO A 354 -4.16 -23.65 -13.89
CA PRO A 354 -4.86 -24.88 -14.28
C PRO A 354 -5.26 -24.89 -15.77
N LYS A 355 -5.33 -23.72 -16.41
CA LYS A 355 -5.74 -23.52 -17.81
C LYS A 355 -4.55 -23.06 -18.67
N SER A 356 -4.67 -23.31 -19.97
CA SER A 356 -3.77 -22.81 -21.02
C SER A 356 -4.23 -21.45 -21.56
N TYR A 357 -3.28 -20.59 -21.95
CA TYR A 357 -3.53 -19.20 -22.37
C TYR A 357 -2.81 -18.85 -23.69
N ASN A 358 -2.59 -19.84 -24.56
CA ASN A 358 -1.99 -19.68 -25.88
C ASN A 358 -3.04 -19.82 -27.01
N ASP A 359 -4.20 -19.18 -26.83
CA ASP A 359 -5.36 -19.26 -27.72
C ASP A 359 -5.40 -18.13 -28.78
N GLY A 360 -4.37 -17.27 -28.81
CA GLY A 360 -4.30 -16.11 -29.69
C GLY A 360 -5.10 -14.89 -29.22
N GLN A 361 -5.67 -14.91 -28.01
CA GLN A 361 -6.27 -13.74 -27.37
C GLN A 361 -5.26 -13.01 -26.47
N TRP A 362 -5.58 -11.75 -26.14
CA TRP A 362 -4.85 -10.99 -25.14
C TRP A 362 -5.23 -11.47 -23.75
N HIS A 363 -4.23 -11.83 -22.94
CA HIS A 363 -4.40 -12.17 -21.54
C HIS A 363 -3.62 -11.21 -20.64
N HIS A 364 -4.27 -10.72 -19.59
CA HIS A 364 -3.65 -9.89 -18.55
C HIS A 364 -3.03 -10.78 -17.51
N ILE A 365 -1.70 -10.72 -17.33
CA ILE A 365 -1.01 -11.59 -16.37
C ILE A 365 -0.44 -10.71 -15.27
N VAL A 366 -0.77 -11.03 -14.01
CA VAL A 366 -0.19 -10.38 -12.83
C VAL A 366 0.41 -11.42 -11.90
N ALA A 367 1.69 -11.33 -11.64
CA ALA A 367 2.37 -12.15 -10.65
C ALA A 367 2.85 -11.29 -9.49
N SER A 368 2.60 -11.73 -8.26
CA SER A 368 2.95 -10.99 -7.05
C SER A 368 3.58 -11.89 -6.00
N MET A 369 4.38 -11.29 -5.15
CA MET A 369 4.95 -11.95 -3.97
C MET A 369 4.91 -11.00 -2.79
N SER A 370 4.41 -11.51 -1.67
CA SER A 370 4.42 -10.86 -0.36
C SER A 370 5.21 -11.69 0.64
N PRO A 371 6.09 -11.08 1.45
CA PRO A 371 6.73 -11.75 2.59
C PRO A 371 5.77 -12.36 3.61
N THR A 372 4.50 -11.91 3.63
CA THR A 372 3.52 -12.33 4.63
C THR A 372 2.39 -13.19 4.06
N THR A 373 2.03 -13.02 2.78
CA THR A 373 0.90 -13.72 2.16
C THR A 373 1.30 -14.68 1.03
N GLY A 374 2.59 -14.75 0.68
CA GLY A 374 3.11 -15.67 -0.33
C GLY A 374 2.97 -15.18 -1.77
N ALA A 375 3.07 -16.11 -2.73
CA ALA A 375 3.04 -15.83 -4.16
C ALA A 375 1.63 -16.04 -4.74
N MET A 376 1.23 -15.14 -5.64
CA MET A 376 -0.04 -15.22 -6.36
C MET A 376 0.17 -14.96 -7.85
N LEU A 377 -0.56 -15.69 -8.69
CA LEU A 377 -0.61 -15.52 -10.14
C LEU A 377 -2.06 -15.31 -10.55
N TYR A 378 -2.35 -14.13 -11.09
CA TYR A 378 -3.64 -13.75 -11.65
C TYR A 378 -3.58 -13.77 -13.17
N VAL A 379 -4.69 -14.17 -13.79
CA VAL A 379 -4.88 -14.06 -15.24
C VAL A 379 -6.27 -13.47 -15.51
N ASP A 380 -6.34 -12.47 -16.37
CA ASP A 380 -7.57 -11.77 -16.77
C ASP A 380 -8.39 -11.23 -15.59
N GLY A 381 -7.70 -10.70 -14.57
CA GLY A 381 -8.32 -10.19 -13.35
C GLY A 381 -8.59 -11.25 -12.27
N ASN A 382 -8.51 -12.54 -12.58
CA ASN A 382 -8.85 -13.64 -11.66
C ASN A 382 -7.62 -14.29 -11.04
N LEU A 383 -7.71 -14.72 -9.78
CA LEU A 383 -6.66 -15.52 -9.14
C LEU A 383 -6.59 -16.92 -9.78
N ALA A 384 -5.55 -17.19 -10.55
CA ALA A 384 -5.38 -18.43 -11.29
C ALA A 384 -4.54 -19.48 -10.54
N ALA A 385 -3.59 -19.04 -9.70
CA ALA A 385 -2.82 -19.91 -8.81
C ALA A 385 -2.27 -19.12 -7.62
N PHE A 386 -2.06 -19.80 -6.48
CA PHE A 386 -1.41 -19.20 -5.31
C PHE A 386 -0.63 -20.24 -4.51
N ASP A 387 0.38 -19.78 -3.76
CA ASP A 387 1.06 -20.56 -2.74
C ASP A 387 1.49 -19.63 -1.59
N GLY A 388 0.82 -19.78 -0.44
CA GLY A 388 1.11 -18.98 0.77
C GLY A 388 2.48 -19.25 1.39
N SER A 389 3.16 -20.34 1.01
CA SER A 389 4.51 -20.66 1.50
C SER A 389 5.63 -20.04 0.66
N MET A 390 5.31 -19.53 -0.54
CA MET A 390 6.25 -18.86 -1.44
C MET A 390 6.43 -17.38 -1.03
N THR A 391 7.04 -17.14 0.12
CA THR A 391 7.17 -15.80 0.75
C THR A 391 8.49 -15.09 0.47
N GLU A 392 9.46 -15.76 -0.14
CA GLU A 392 10.80 -15.22 -0.34
C GLU A 392 11.32 -15.49 -1.75
N GLY A 393 12.07 -14.52 -2.28
CA GLY A 393 12.89 -14.67 -3.47
C GLY A 393 14.37 -14.61 -3.10
N GLN A 394 15.23 -15.04 -4.02
CA GLN A 394 16.66 -14.86 -3.94
C GLN A 394 17.01 -13.36 -3.86
N SER A 395 17.95 -13.02 -2.99
CA SER A 395 18.51 -11.67 -2.88
C SER A 395 19.73 -11.54 -3.79
N TYR A 396 19.65 -10.69 -4.82
CA TYR A 396 20.75 -10.34 -5.71
C TYR A 396 20.43 -9.03 -6.44
N SER A 397 21.46 -8.43 -7.06
CA SER A 397 21.27 -7.32 -7.98
C SER A 397 21.10 -7.82 -9.40
N GLY A 398 20.10 -7.30 -10.12
CA GLY A 398 19.75 -7.76 -11.45
C GLY A 398 18.94 -6.75 -12.25
N TYR A 399 18.26 -7.27 -13.27
CA TYR A 399 17.59 -6.52 -14.30
C TYR A 399 16.20 -7.10 -14.52
N TRP A 400 15.19 -6.24 -14.66
CA TRP A 400 13.92 -6.64 -15.26
C TRP A 400 14.13 -7.02 -16.71
N ARG A 401 13.56 -8.16 -17.10
CA ARG A 401 13.64 -8.76 -18.43
C ARG A 401 12.24 -9.12 -18.92
N ILE A 402 12.03 -8.97 -20.22
CA ILE A 402 10.78 -9.29 -20.90
C ILE A 402 11.11 -10.09 -22.16
N GLY A 403 10.39 -11.20 -22.34
CA GLY A 403 10.43 -11.99 -23.57
C GLY A 403 11.51 -13.07 -23.64
N GLY A 404 12.36 -13.23 -22.61
CA GLY A 404 13.33 -14.32 -22.59
C GLY A 404 14.50 -14.21 -21.63
N ASP A 405 14.79 -15.31 -20.95
CA ASP A 405 15.99 -15.56 -20.16
C ASP A 405 16.21 -17.09 -20.00
N ALA A 406 17.13 -17.50 -19.13
CA ALA A 406 17.44 -18.90 -18.87
C ALA A 406 16.25 -19.68 -18.28
N LEU A 407 15.78 -20.72 -18.98
CA LEU A 407 14.73 -21.64 -18.49
C LEU A 407 15.24 -23.05 -18.20
N GLY A 408 16.55 -23.28 -18.26
CA GLY A 408 17.12 -24.58 -17.91
C GLY A 408 16.74 -24.99 -16.49
N GLY A 409 16.12 -26.16 -16.34
CA GLY A 409 15.77 -26.76 -15.06
C GLY A 409 14.54 -26.17 -14.34
N VAL A 410 13.76 -25.30 -14.99
CA VAL A 410 12.47 -24.86 -14.40
C VAL A 410 11.40 -25.96 -14.47
N ASN A 411 10.37 -25.89 -13.63
CA ASN A 411 9.29 -26.88 -13.65
C ASN A 411 8.49 -26.78 -14.97
N GLY A 412 8.26 -27.90 -15.65
CA GLY A 412 7.59 -27.86 -16.96
C GLY A 412 8.37 -27.07 -18.02
N GLN A 413 9.71 -27.12 -17.97
CA GLN A 413 10.61 -26.39 -18.87
C GLN A 413 10.12 -26.36 -20.33
N PRO A 414 9.86 -25.18 -20.90
CA PRO A 414 9.46 -25.05 -22.29
C PRO A 414 10.62 -25.34 -23.25
N SER A 415 10.27 -25.63 -24.51
CA SER A 415 11.24 -25.93 -25.57
C SER A 415 12.04 -24.70 -26.00
N ASN A 416 11.51 -23.50 -25.79
CA ASN A 416 12.20 -22.24 -26.06
C ASN A 416 12.37 -21.42 -24.78
N THR A 417 13.51 -20.72 -24.68
CA THR A 417 13.79 -19.78 -23.59
C THR A 417 13.10 -18.42 -23.78
N ASN A 418 13.01 -17.97 -25.02
CA ASN A 418 12.38 -16.71 -25.40
C ASN A 418 11.02 -17.00 -26.02
N ILE A 419 10.00 -16.28 -25.56
CA ILE A 419 8.64 -16.46 -26.04
C ILE A 419 8.45 -15.85 -27.43
N GLN A 420 7.58 -16.47 -28.22
CA GLN A 420 6.97 -15.88 -29.40
C GLN A 420 5.60 -15.35 -28.99
N ALA A 421 5.44 -14.04 -28.86
CA ALA A 421 4.20 -13.40 -28.41
C ALA A 421 4.20 -11.90 -28.76
N ASP A 422 3.01 -11.31 -28.88
CA ASP A 422 2.88 -9.87 -28.68
C ASP A 422 2.82 -9.60 -27.17
N ILE A 423 3.59 -8.60 -26.72
CA ILE A 423 3.68 -8.14 -25.33
C ILE A 423 3.29 -6.66 -25.29
N ASP A 424 2.46 -6.30 -24.32
CA ASP A 424 2.00 -4.94 -24.15
C ASP A 424 1.96 -4.54 -22.67
N GLU A 425 1.97 -3.24 -22.40
CA GLU A 425 1.55 -2.67 -21.11
C GLU A 425 2.23 -3.30 -19.87
N ALA A 426 3.56 -3.42 -19.87
CA ALA A 426 4.29 -4.06 -18.77
C ALA A 426 4.59 -3.08 -17.62
N ALA A 427 4.31 -3.47 -16.38
CA ALA A 427 4.57 -2.64 -15.20
C ALA A 427 5.07 -3.45 -14.00
N VAL A 428 5.76 -2.76 -13.09
CA VAL A 428 6.30 -3.32 -11.83
C VAL A 428 5.93 -2.40 -10.67
N TYR A 429 5.51 -2.98 -9.55
CA TYR A 429 5.13 -2.30 -8.33
C TYR A 429 6.03 -2.77 -7.19
N SER A 430 6.38 -1.85 -6.29
CA SER A 430 7.15 -2.16 -5.07
C SER A 430 6.29 -2.82 -3.98
N THR A 431 5.00 -3.07 -4.25
CA THR A 431 4.05 -3.71 -3.35
C THR A 431 3.18 -4.71 -4.12
N PRO A 432 2.63 -5.74 -3.46
CA PRO A 432 1.60 -6.57 -4.05
C PRO A 432 0.33 -5.75 -4.32
N LEU A 433 -0.10 -5.69 -5.57
CA LEU A 433 -1.40 -5.15 -5.96
C LEU A 433 -2.52 -5.96 -5.33
N SER A 434 -3.59 -5.26 -4.93
CA SER A 434 -4.83 -5.91 -4.51
C SER A 434 -5.58 -6.52 -5.70
N ALA A 435 -6.40 -7.54 -5.44
CA ALA A 435 -7.27 -8.13 -6.47
C ALA A 435 -8.18 -7.07 -7.13
N ARG A 436 -8.61 -6.05 -6.38
CA ARG A 436 -9.38 -4.92 -6.91
C ARG A 436 -8.58 -4.12 -7.94
N GLN A 437 -7.36 -3.71 -7.62
CA GLN A 437 -6.52 -2.95 -8.55
C GLN A 437 -6.28 -3.77 -9.83
N ILE A 438 -5.99 -5.06 -9.69
CA ILE A 438 -5.80 -5.98 -10.82
C ILE A 438 -7.07 -6.06 -11.69
N ALA A 439 -8.25 -6.18 -11.09
CA ALA A 439 -9.53 -6.18 -11.80
C ALA A 439 -9.82 -4.84 -12.49
N GLU A 440 -9.48 -3.72 -11.85
CA GLU A 440 -9.62 -2.36 -12.40
C GLU A 440 -8.68 -2.16 -13.60
N HIS A 441 -7.44 -2.69 -13.55
CA HIS A 441 -6.50 -2.67 -14.68
C HIS A 441 -7.06 -3.48 -15.87
N TYR A 442 -7.52 -4.71 -15.62
CA TYR A 442 -8.15 -5.55 -16.65
C TYR A 442 -9.33 -4.84 -17.33
N THR A 443 -10.21 -4.24 -16.51
CA THR A 443 -11.39 -3.52 -16.99
C THR A 443 -11.00 -2.26 -17.77
N ALA A 444 -9.98 -1.53 -17.32
CA ALA A 444 -9.52 -0.31 -17.99
C ALA A 444 -8.95 -0.59 -19.38
N ALA A 445 -8.32 -1.74 -19.60
CA ALA A 445 -7.79 -2.14 -20.90
C ALA A 445 -8.87 -2.68 -21.85
N THR A 446 -9.78 -3.52 -21.33
CA THR A 446 -10.70 -4.30 -22.19
C THR A 446 -12.12 -3.72 -22.26
N GLY A 447 -12.49 -2.87 -21.31
CA GLY A 447 -13.88 -2.45 -21.06
C GLY A 447 -14.76 -3.57 -20.49
N LYS A 448 -14.22 -4.75 -20.19
CA LYS A 448 -14.95 -5.90 -19.64
C LYS A 448 -14.76 -6.00 -18.13
N GLN A 449 -15.82 -6.33 -17.42
CA GLN A 449 -15.71 -6.72 -16.00
C GLN A 449 -15.05 -8.09 -15.89
N VAL A 450 -14.32 -8.32 -14.80
CA VAL A 450 -13.75 -9.64 -14.47
C VAL A 450 -14.88 -10.64 -14.28
N GLN A 451 -14.82 -11.78 -14.99
CA GLN A 451 -15.79 -12.86 -14.85
C GLN A 451 -15.23 -13.91 -13.89
N ALA A 452 -16.02 -14.33 -12.90
CA ALA A 452 -15.61 -15.39 -11.97
C ALA A 452 -15.33 -16.70 -12.72
N ASP A 453 -14.25 -17.37 -12.33
CA ASP A 453 -13.75 -18.55 -13.02
C ASP A 453 -14.55 -19.81 -12.60
N ASP A 454 -15.49 -20.25 -13.44
CA ASP A 454 -16.26 -21.48 -13.28
C ASP A 454 -15.35 -22.73 -13.43
N ASN A 455 -14.63 -23.09 -12.38
CA ASN A 455 -13.87 -24.33 -12.35
C ASN A 455 -14.82 -25.53 -12.27
N GLY A 456 -15.03 -26.18 -13.42
CA GLY A 456 -15.90 -27.34 -13.63
C GLY A 456 -15.53 -28.63 -12.88
N GLY A 457 -15.60 -28.60 -11.55
CA GLY A 457 -15.60 -29.78 -10.70
C GLY A 457 -17.01 -30.36 -10.55
N LYS A 458 -17.30 -31.44 -11.27
CA LYS A 458 -18.49 -32.28 -11.04
C LYS A 458 -18.30 -33.09 -9.76
N ASP A 459 -18.74 -32.57 -8.62
CA ASP A 459 -19.06 -33.40 -7.46
C ASP A 459 -20.49 -33.09 -7.01
N GLY A 460 -21.35 -34.09 -7.15
CA GLY A 460 -22.73 -34.04 -6.71
C GLY A 460 -22.81 -34.08 -5.19
N ALA A 461 -22.96 -32.90 -4.58
CA ALA A 461 -23.60 -32.73 -3.28
C ALA A 461 -24.55 -31.54 -3.39
N GLY A 462 -25.85 -31.83 -3.38
CA GLY A 462 -26.89 -30.85 -3.64
C GLY A 462 -27.01 -29.79 -2.56
N LYS A 463 -27.34 -28.58 -3.05
CA LYS A 463 -27.99 -27.45 -2.37
C LYS A 463 -27.21 -26.83 -1.20
N ASP A 464 -26.41 -25.83 -1.54
CA ASP A 464 -26.47 -24.45 -1.01
C ASP A 464 -25.19 -23.71 -1.44
N LYS A 465 -25.05 -23.42 -2.73
CA LYS A 465 -24.13 -22.36 -3.20
C LYS A 465 -24.99 -21.15 -3.50
N ALA A 466 -24.98 -20.18 -2.60
CA ALA A 466 -25.59 -18.89 -2.83
C ALA A 466 -24.70 -18.13 -3.83
N GLU A 467 -25.32 -17.62 -4.90
CA GLU A 467 -24.65 -16.88 -5.98
C GLU A 467 -24.07 -15.55 -5.45
N GLU A 468 -22.94 -15.12 -6.01
CA GLU A 468 -22.32 -13.82 -5.72
C GLU A 468 -23.32 -12.69 -6.04
N GLY A 469 -23.56 -11.78 -5.07
CA GLY A 469 -24.63 -10.79 -5.13
C GLY A 469 -25.98 -11.22 -4.53
N SER A 470 -26.13 -12.47 -4.07
CA SER A 470 -27.29 -12.87 -3.26
C SER A 470 -27.25 -12.21 -1.88
N ALA A 471 -28.41 -11.69 -1.43
CA ALA A 471 -28.51 -11.06 -0.13
C ALA A 471 -28.39 -12.11 0.99
N LEU A 472 -27.29 -12.04 1.75
CA LEU A 472 -27.07 -12.84 2.96
C LEU A 472 -27.99 -12.36 4.10
N LEU A 473 -28.28 -11.07 4.13
CA LEU A 473 -29.29 -10.44 4.98
C LEU A 473 -29.89 -9.24 4.25
N ASP A 474 -31.20 -9.10 4.27
CA ASP A 474 -31.91 -7.92 3.73
C ASP A 474 -33.07 -7.61 4.67
N ASP A 475 -33.14 -6.37 5.14
CA ASP A 475 -34.21 -5.93 6.02
C ASP A 475 -34.56 -4.46 5.78
N SER A 476 -35.80 -4.23 5.35
CA SER A 476 -36.45 -2.91 5.20
C SER A 476 -37.43 -2.60 6.34
N PHE A 477 -37.49 -3.47 7.37
CA PHE A 477 -38.32 -3.27 8.57
C PHE A 477 -39.82 -3.06 8.32
N GLU A 478 -40.35 -3.63 7.23
CA GLU A 478 -41.77 -3.60 6.82
C GLU A 478 -42.70 -4.44 7.72
N ARG A 479 -42.49 -4.37 9.04
CA ARG A 479 -43.27 -5.07 10.07
C ARG A 479 -43.35 -4.23 11.34
N SER A 480 -44.43 -4.43 12.09
CA SER A 480 -44.59 -3.82 13.40
C SER A 480 -44.34 -4.83 14.51
N VAL A 481 -43.29 -4.61 15.30
CA VAL A 481 -42.95 -5.43 16.48
C VAL A 481 -42.38 -4.55 17.59
N ASN A 482 -42.64 -4.92 18.85
CA ASN A 482 -42.06 -4.27 20.03
C ASN A 482 -41.15 -5.25 20.76
N GLY A 483 -40.10 -4.74 21.43
CA GLY A 483 -39.17 -5.57 22.18
C GLY A 483 -38.10 -6.22 21.30
N GLY A 484 -37.84 -5.68 20.11
CA GLY A 484 -36.91 -6.23 19.14
C GLY A 484 -37.22 -5.74 17.72
N TRP A 485 -36.49 -6.29 16.75
CA TRP A 485 -36.81 -6.09 15.34
C TRP A 485 -37.51 -7.28 14.73
N GLY A 486 -37.48 -8.50 15.30
CA GLY A 486 -38.15 -9.66 14.72
C GLY A 486 -37.47 -10.20 13.45
N LYS A 487 -38.18 -10.95 12.61
CA LYS A 487 -37.60 -11.65 11.46
C LYS A 487 -37.33 -10.71 10.27
N ALA A 488 -36.07 -10.68 9.81
CA ALA A 488 -35.68 -9.95 8.61
C ALA A 488 -36.30 -10.57 7.35
N LYS A 489 -36.38 -9.79 6.27
CA LYS A 489 -36.90 -10.27 4.98
C LYS A 489 -36.01 -11.39 4.41
N ALA A 490 -34.69 -11.26 4.55
CA ALA A 490 -33.71 -12.33 4.32
C ALA A 490 -32.65 -12.32 5.43
N GLY A 491 -32.06 -13.49 5.74
CA GLY A 491 -30.94 -13.59 6.69
C GLY A 491 -31.30 -13.99 8.14
N GLY A 492 -32.57 -14.28 8.44
CA GLY A 492 -32.98 -14.87 9.73
C GLY A 492 -33.66 -13.89 10.69
N GLU A 493 -33.62 -14.20 11.98
CA GLU A 493 -34.26 -13.38 13.03
C GLU A 493 -33.25 -12.48 13.76
N TRP A 494 -33.65 -11.23 14.02
CA TRP A 494 -32.90 -10.34 14.89
C TRP A 494 -33.12 -10.69 16.36
N LYS A 495 -32.04 -10.90 17.10
CA LYS A 495 -32.02 -11.28 18.51
C LYS A 495 -31.45 -10.15 19.36
N THR A 496 -32.27 -9.57 20.22
CA THR A 496 -31.82 -8.55 21.17
C THR A 496 -30.90 -9.19 22.21
N THR A 497 -29.70 -8.66 22.37
CA THR A 497 -28.72 -9.13 23.35
C THR A 497 -28.67 -8.26 24.59
N TRP A 498 -29.10 -7.00 24.49
CA TRP A 498 -29.22 -6.10 25.62
C TRP A 498 -30.35 -5.09 25.43
N ASN A 499 -31.13 -4.86 26.49
CA ASN A 499 -32.21 -3.87 26.55
C ASN A 499 -33.24 -3.99 25.42
N ALA A 500 -33.93 -5.14 25.36
CA ALA A 500 -34.95 -5.43 24.35
C ALA A 500 -36.05 -4.35 24.26
N ALA A 501 -36.42 -3.74 25.40
CA ALA A 501 -37.45 -2.70 25.48
C ALA A 501 -37.11 -1.41 24.70
N ALA A 502 -35.83 -1.17 24.38
CA ALA A 502 -35.42 -0.06 23.55
C ALA A 502 -35.68 -0.29 22.05
N PHE A 503 -35.94 -1.53 21.63
CA PHE A 503 -36.11 -1.89 20.23
C PHE A 503 -37.58 -2.02 19.83
N SER A 504 -37.89 -1.52 18.64
CA SER A 504 -39.16 -1.78 17.95
C SER A 504 -38.93 -1.74 16.43
N ALA A 505 -39.80 -2.35 15.64
CA ALA A 505 -39.97 -1.99 14.22
C ALA A 505 -41.38 -1.42 14.07
N ASP A 506 -41.54 -0.35 13.29
CA ASP A 506 -42.81 0.39 13.19
C ASP A 506 -43.54 0.21 11.85
N GLY A 507 -43.06 -0.69 10.99
CA GLY A 507 -43.55 -0.89 9.63
C GLY A 507 -42.79 -0.10 8.57
N THR A 508 -41.88 0.78 8.96
CA THR A 508 -41.06 1.59 8.04
C THR A 508 -39.57 1.61 8.41
N SER A 509 -39.24 1.45 9.70
CA SER A 509 -37.88 1.47 10.21
C SER A 509 -37.73 0.58 11.44
N GLY A 510 -36.53 0.07 11.65
CA GLY A 510 -36.08 -0.48 12.92
C GLY A 510 -35.68 0.66 13.84
N ARG A 511 -36.24 0.74 15.05
CA ARG A 511 -35.98 1.80 16.02
C ARG A 511 -35.18 1.31 17.22
N ILE A 512 -34.35 2.20 17.75
CA ILE A 512 -33.67 2.06 19.03
C ILE A 512 -33.83 3.36 19.83
N ALA A 513 -34.55 3.31 20.94
CA ALA A 513 -34.73 4.45 21.83
C ALA A 513 -33.58 4.54 22.85
N MET A 514 -32.76 5.58 22.75
CA MET A 514 -31.68 5.88 23.70
C MET A 514 -32.20 6.86 24.76
N ALA A 515 -32.68 6.33 25.89
CA ALA A 515 -33.30 7.08 26.98
C ALA A 515 -32.29 7.84 27.85
N GLY A 516 -31.66 8.87 27.28
CA GLY A 516 -30.75 9.76 28.00
C GLY A 516 -29.39 9.13 28.35
N PRO A 517 -28.65 9.73 29.29
CA PRO A 517 -27.24 9.44 29.48
C PRO A 517 -27.00 8.00 29.95
N ARG A 518 -25.96 7.37 29.40
CA ARG A 518 -25.55 5.98 29.70
C ARG A 518 -26.54 4.91 29.26
N SER A 519 -27.55 5.24 28.45
CA SER A 519 -28.43 4.23 27.86
C SER A 519 -27.66 3.40 26.83
N SER A 520 -27.83 2.09 26.84
CA SER A 520 -27.29 1.16 25.84
C SER A 520 -28.33 0.16 25.40
N ALA A 521 -28.21 -0.31 24.16
CA ALA A 521 -29.02 -1.37 23.60
C ALA A 521 -28.22 -2.12 22.52
N SER A 522 -28.40 -3.43 22.38
CA SER A 522 -27.70 -4.23 21.35
C SER A 522 -28.57 -5.35 20.77
N ILE A 523 -28.41 -5.59 19.47
CA ILE A 523 -29.15 -6.59 18.70
C ILE A 523 -28.21 -7.25 17.68
N ILE A 524 -28.38 -8.55 17.45
CA ILE A 524 -27.56 -9.33 16.51
C ILE A 524 -28.44 -10.15 15.56
N SER A 525 -27.91 -10.52 14.40
CA SER A 525 -28.53 -11.45 13.47
C SER A 525 -28.27 -12.91 13.88
N ASP A 526 -28.91 -13.83 13.17
CA ASP A 526 -28.38 -15.19 13.04
C ASP A 526 -26.99 -15.18 12.37
N PRO A 527 -26.14 -16.22 12.58
CA PRO A 527 -24.81 -16.27 11.97
C PRO A 527 -24.86 -16.18 10.45
N ILE A 528 -24.15 -15.19 9.90
CA ILE A 528 -23.91 -15.06 8.47
C ILE A 528 -22.80 -16.04 8.10
N LYS A 529 -23.13 -17.04 7.28
CA LYS A 529 -22.20 -18.11 6.87
C LYS A 529 -21.21 -17.64 5.79
N SER A 530 -20.58 -16.49 6.00
CA SER A 530 -19.58 -15.92 5.11
C SER A 530 -18.51 -15.15 5.90
N THR A 531 -17.26 -15.24 5.45
CA THR A 531 -16.14 -14.36 5.82
C THR A 531 -15.89 -13.32 4.73
N SER A 532 -16.82 -13.13 3.80
CA SER A 532 -16.81 -12.07 2.80
C SER A 532 -18.18 -11.42 2.77
N THR A 533 -18.27 -10.24 3.37
CA THR A 533 -19.54 -9.52 3.52
C THR A 533 -19.37 -8.06 3.15
N ASP A 534 -20.26 -7.56 2.30
CA ASP A 534 -20.45 -6.14 1.99
C ASP A 534 -21.79 -5.69 2.57
N ALA A 535 -21.73 -4.83 3.59
CA ALA A 535 -22.89 -4.38 4.33
C ALA A 535 -23.16 -2.90 4.07
N VAL A 536 -24.43 -2.56 3.87
CA VAL A 536 -24.96 -1.19 3.85
C VAL A 536 -26.01 -1.06 4.96
N VAL A 537 -25.84 -0.05 5.81
CA VAL A 537 -26.76 0.31 6.90
C VAL A 537 -27.18 1.75 6.73
N ASP A 538 -28.47 1.96 6.52
CA ASP A 538 -29.07 3.29 6.36
C ASP A 538 -29.76 3.66 7.67
N PHE A 539 -29.40 4.80 8.26
CA PHE A 539 -29.94 5.20 9.56
C PHE A 539 -29.97 6.73 9.78
N SER A 540 -30.78 7.16 10.74
CA SER A 540 -30.90 8.56 11.17
C SER A 540 -31.22 8.68 12.66
N LEU A 541 -30.92 9.83 13.27
CA LEU A 541 -31.35 10.20 14.63
C LEU A 541 -32.42 11.28 14.54
N ASP A 542 -33.50 11.15 15.33
CA ASP A 542 -34.59 12.15 15.39
C ASP A 542 -34.19 13.48 16.05
N ALA A 543 -33.04 13.52 16.73
CA ALA A 543 -32.43 14.71 17.31
C ALA A 543 -30.91 14.61 17.30
N VAL A 544 -30.21 15.76 17.35
CA VAL A 544 -28.76 15.80 17.57
C VAL A 544 -28.51 15.70 19.08
N PRO A 545 -27.87 14.63 19.59
CA PRO A 545 -27.64 14.47 21.02
C PRO A 545 -26.70 15.56 21.57
N SER A 546 -26.93 16.03 22.78
CA SER A 546 -25.99 16.96 23.42
C SER A 546 -24.72 16.26 23.94
N GLY A 547 -23.70 17.05 24.32
CA GLY A 547 -22.46 16.53 24.90
C GLY A 547 -21.64 15.69 23.91
N ASN A 548 -21.04 14.60 24.40
CA ASN A 548 -20.30 13.66 23.54
C ASN A 548 -21.22 12.79 22.67
N GLY A 549 -22.53 12.84 22.95
CA GLY A 549 -23.62 12.32 22.14
C GLY A 549 -23.72 10.80 22.03
N ALA A 550 -24.29 10.34 20.92
CA ALA A 550 -24.59 8.95 20.64
C ALA A 550 -23.44 8.27 19.88
N PHE A 551 -23.22 7.00 20.21
CA PHE A 551 -22.30 6.09 19.53
C PHE A 551 -23.14 4.97 18.93
N ILE A 552 -23.10 4.85 17.60
CA ILE A 552 -23.81 3.83 16.83
C ILE A 552 -22.76 2.90 16.24
N SER A 553 -22.65 1.69 16.78
CA SER A 553 -21.66 0.70 16.39
C SER A 553 -22.32 -0.41 15.57
N TYR A 554 -21.96 -0.51 14.29
CA TYR A 554 -22.27 -1.65 13.45
C TYR A 554 -21.15 -2.69 13.55
N ALA A 555 -21.46 -3.88 14.05
CA ALA A 555 -20.55 -5.02 14.06
C ALA A 555 -20.73 -5.81 12.77
N ALA A 556 -19.77 -5.71 11.86
CA ALA A 556 -19.82 -6.35 10.55
C ALA A 556 -19.41 -7.84 10.60
N ARG A 557 -18.69 -8.25 11.64
CA ARG A 557 -18.38 -9.66 11.92
C ARG A 557 -18.10 -9.84 13.40
N THR A 558 -18.94 -10.62 14.09
CA THR A 558 -18.76 -10.99 15.49
C THR A 558 -18.55 -12.49 15.62
N THR A 559 -17.40 -12.89 16.16
CA THR A 559 -17.06 -14.28 16.47
C THR A 559 -17.01 -14.47 17.98
N LYS A 560 -16.70 -15.68 18.45
CA LYS A 560 -16.46 -15.94 19.87
C LYS A 560 -15.24 -15.17 20.43
N ALA A 561 -14.30 -14.79 19.57
CA ALA A 561 -13.04 -14.18 20.00
C ALA A 561 -13.12 -12.64 20.04
N GLY A 562 -14.11 -12.05 19.38
CA GLY A 562 -14.25 -10.60 19.28
C GLY A 562 -15.06 -10.17 18.05
N GLN A 563 -14.86 -8.92 17.62
CA GLN A 563 -15.57 -8.37 16.47
C GLN A 563 -14.81 -7.28 15.71
N TYR A 564 -15.14 -7.15 14.43
CA TYR A 564 -14.87 -5.94 13.65
C TYR A 564 -16.10 -5.04 13.69
N GLN A 565 -15.91 -3.78 14.07
CA GLN A 565 -17.00 -2.81 14.16
C GLN A 565 -16.64 -1.46 13.56
N ALA A 566 -17.64 -0.78 12.98
CA ALA A 566 -17.60 0.63 12.66
C ALA A 566 -18.48 1.39 13.64
N THR A 567 -17.91 2.36 14.36
CA THR A 567 -18.62 3.20 15.33
C THR A 567 -18.74 4.61 14.80
N VAL A 568 -19.98 5.08 14.66
CA VAL A 568 -20.31 6.46 14.29
C VAL A 568 -20.68 7.24 15.55
N ARG A 569 -19.93 8.30 15.84
CA ARG A 569 -20.18 9.21 16.95
C ARG A 569 -20.82 10.49 16.46
N ILE A 570 -21.99 10.82 17.01
CA ILE A 570 -22.76 12.05 16.71
C ILE A 570 -23.07 12.75 18.02
N GLY A 571 -22.65 14.00 18.18
CA GLY A 571 -22.95 14.81 19.35
C GLY A 571 -22.96 16.31 19.02
N SER A 572 -23.19 17.15 20.03
CA SER A 572 -23.33 18.60 19.82
C SER A 572 -22.02 19.33 19.49
N ALA A 573 -20.87 18.66 19.61
CA ALA A 573 -19.55 19.22 19.34
C ALA A 573 -18.88 18.50 18.16
N GLY A 574 -18.73 19.22 17.05
CA GLY A 574 -18.07 18.76 15.83
C GLY A 574 -18.98 17.94 14.90
N ASN A 575 -18.43 17.58 13.75
CA ASN A 575 -19.12 16.74 12.76
C ASN A 575 -19.06 15.26 13.17
N PRO A 576 -19.90 14.39 12.60
CA PRO A 576 -19.86 12.96 12.86
C PRO A 576 -18.46 12.38 12.64
N VAL A 577 -18.06 11.47 13.53
CA VAL A 577 -16.79 10.76 13.44
C VAL A 577 -17.07 9.28 13.24
N ILE A 578 -16.46 8.66 12.24
CA ILE A 578 -16.44 7.21 12.11
C ILE A 578 -15.09 6.67 12.57
N THR A 579 -15.13 5.60 13.35
CA THR A 579 -13.95 4.83 13.76
C THR A 579 -14.21 3.35 13.46
N VAL A 580 -13.33 2.72 12.70
CA VAL A 580 -13.32 1.26 12.52
C VAL A 580 -12.34 0.67 13.51
N SER A 581 -12.76 -0.37 14.22
CA SER A 581 -11.94 -1.03 15.22
C SER A 581 -12.07 -2.54 15.21
N ARG A 582 -10.99 -3.20 15.63
CA ARG A 582 -10.97 -4.58 16.07
C ARG A 582 -11.15 -4.61 17.58
N VAL A 583 -12.12 -5.38 18.08
CA VAL A 583 -12.27 -5.64 19.52
C VAL A 583 -11.99 -7.11 19.78
N VAL A 584 -10.92 -7.41 20.52
CA VAL A 584 -10.55 -8.79 20.89
C VAL A 584 -10.31 -8.85 22.39
N LYS A 585 -10.95 -9.79 23.08
CA LYS A 585 -10.86 -9.95 24.55
C LYS A 585 -11.12 -8.64 25.33
N GLY A 586 -12.08 -7.84 24.86
CA GLY A 586 -12.43 -6.55 25.47
C GLY A 586 -11.45 -5.41 25.22
N ARG A 587 -10.36 -5.65 24.47
CA ARG A 587 -9.44 -4.60 24.02
C ARG A 587 -9.86 -4.12 22.63
N GLU A 588 -10.19 -2.85 22.54
CA GLU A 588 -10.45 -2.16 21.28
C GLU A 588 -9.13 -1.62 20.69
N THR A 589 -8.93 -1.90 19.40
CA THR A 589 -7.81 -1.41 18.58
C THR A 589 -8.38 -0.67 17.39
N SER A 590 -8.13 0.63 17.29
CA SER A 590 -8.55 1.44 16.14
C SER A 590 -7.76 1.03 14.89
N LEU A 591 -8.47 0.74 13.80
CA LEU A 591 -7.91 0.41 12.49
C LEU A 591 -7.99 1.58 11.51
N GLY A 592 -8.83 2.57 11.79
CA GLY A 592 -8.92 3.81 11.02
C GLY A 592 -10.02 4.72 11.55
N SER A 593 -9.92 6.02 11.31
CA SER A 593 -10.96 6.99 11.69
C SER A 593 -10.89 8.25 10.84
N TYR A 594 -12.05 8.83 10.54
CA TYR A 594 -12.14 10.16 9.94
C TYR A 594 -13.40 10.90 10.39
N VAL A 595 -13.43 12.21 10.12
CA VAL A 595 -14.52 13.13 10.46
C VAL A 595 -15.28 13.50 9.19
N LEU A 596 -16.61 13.45 9.21
CA LEU A 596 -17.44 13.92 8.10
C LEU A 596 -17.21 15.42 7.88
N THR A 597 -17.26 15.85 6.63
CA THR A 597 -17.06 17.27 6.27
C THR A 597 -18.25 18.15 6.62
N GLN A 598 -19.44 17.56 6.73
CA GLN A 598 -20.69 18.26 7.07
C GLN A 598 -21.17 17.89 8.48
N PRO A 599 -21.79 18.84 9.21
CA PRO A 599 -22.45 18.53 10.47
C PRO A 599 -23.69 17.65 10.25
N TYR A 600 -24.07 16.91 11.29
CA TYR A 600 -25.29 16.11 11.26
C TYR A 600 -26.51 16.97 11.58
N THR A 601 -27.58 16.82 10.79
CA THR A 601 -28.90 17.41 11.07
C THR A 601 -29.87 16.31 11.48
N ALA A 602 -30.71 16.58 12.48
CA ALA A 602 -31.75 15.64 12.91
C ALA A 602 -32.64 15.19 11.74
N GLY A 603 -32.91 13.89 11.66
CA GLY A 603 -33.67 13.26 10.58
C GLY A 603 -32.90 13.08 9.26
N GLN A 604 -31.66 13.55 9.17
CA GLN A 604 -30.83 13.35 7.98
C GLN A 604 -30.42 11.87 7.87
N PRO A 605 -30.63 11.20 6.72
CA PRO A 605 -30.12 9.87 6.48
C PRO A 605 -28.59 9.86 6.40
N LEU A 606 -27.99 8.90 7.10
CA LEU A 606 -26.60 8.51 6.96
C LEU A 606 -26.54 7.10 6.40
N HIS A 607 -25.57 6.89 5.52
CA HIS A 607 -25.31 5.61 4.91
C HIS A 607 -23.93 5.14 5.36
N LEU A 608 -23.89 4.00 6.04
CA LEU A 608 -22.67 3.31 6.39
C LEU A 608 -22.51 2.10 5.47
N ARG A 609 -21.47 2.09 4.65
CA ARG A 609 -21.03 0.89 3.94
C ARG A 609 -19.76 0.36 4.60
N MET A 610 -19.77 -0.90 4.99
CA MET A 610 -18.61 -1.58 5.56
C MET A 610 -18.43 -2.95 4.90
N VAL A 611 -17.22 -3.18 4.41
CA VAL A 611 -16.81 -4.46 3.86
C VAL A 611 -15.82 -5.12 4.79
N VAL A 612 -16.03 -6.41 5.03
CA VAL A 612 -15.13 -7.27 5.81
C VAL A 612 -14.93 -8.56 5.03
N ASP A 613 -13.78 -8.66 4.38
CA ASP A 613 -13.49 -9.67 3.36
C ASP A 613 -12.21 -10.43 3.66
N GLY A 614 -12.31 -11.75 3.74
CA GLY A 614 -11.19 -12.67 3.91
C GLY A 614 -11.27 -13.56 5.17
N ALA A 615 -10.70 -14.76 5.04
CA ALA A 615 -10.63 -15.82 6.05
C ALA A 615 -9.18 -16.12 6.52
N GLU A 616 -8.18 -15.39 6.01
CA GLU A 616 -6.77 -15.58 6.37
C GLU A 616 -6.09 -14.26 6.78
N SER A 617 -6.35 -13.21 6.02
CA SER A 617 -6.26 -11.81 6.43
C SER A 617 -7.62 -11.18 6.12
N THR A 618 -7.99 -10.13 6.84
CA THR A 618 -9.29 -9.47 6.66
C THR A 618 -9.07 -8.08 6.07
N ASN A 619 -9.47 -7.88 4.81
CA ASN A 619 -9.58 -6.57 4.19
C ASN A 619 -10.84 -5.87 4.73
N ILE A 620 -10.65 -4.68 5.29
CA ILE A 620 -11.69 -3.89 5.91
C ILE A 620 -11.76 -2.54 5.22
N GLN A 621 -12.89 -2.28 4.59
CA GLN A 621 -13.19 -1.00 3.96
C GLN A 621 -14.44 -0.40 4.62
N ALA A 622 -14.42 0.89 4.92
CA ALA A 622 -15.60 1.56 5.45
C ALA A 622 -15.73 2.98 4.90
N LYS A 623 -16.98 3.38 4.65
CA LYS A 623 -17.33 4.76 4.37
C LYS A 623 -18.70 5.09 4.94
N LEU A 624 -18.79 6.32 5.37
CA LEU A 624 -19.95 6.99 5.94
C LEU A 624 -20.16 8.28 5.16
N TRP A 625 -21.37 8.47 4.66
CA TRP A 625 -21.77 9.68 3.96
C TRP A 625 -23.21 10.06 4.28
N ALA A 626 -23.57 11.29 3.91
CA ALA A 626 -24.92 11.80 4.01
C ALA A 626 -25.44 12.18 2.61
N GLY A 627 -26.74 12.01 2.38
CA GLY A 627 -27.39 12.24 1.08
C GLY A 627 -27.23 11.07 0.09
N ASP A 628 -27.84 11.21 -1.09
CA ASP A 628 -28.14 10.06 -1.95
C ASP A 628 -26.93 9.52 -2.76
N SER A 629 -25.85 10.28 -2.87
CA SER A 629 -24.69 9.93 -3.70
C SER A 629 -23.60 9.27 -2.88
N GLU A 630 -23.37 7.98 -3.13
CA GLU A 630 -22.28 7.22 -2.53
C GLU A 630 -20.91 7.76 -3.02
N PRO A 631 -19.98 8.08 -2.10
CA PRO A 631 -18.62 8.46 -2.48
C PRO A 631 -17.90 7.34 -3.23
N ALA A 632 -17.16 7.70 -4.28
CA ALA A 632 -16.35 6.73 -5.04
C ALA A 632 -15.21 6.15 -4.17
N GLU A 633 -14.60 7.00 -3.35
CA GLU A 633 -13.48 6.65 -2.47
C GLU A 633 -13.96 6.02 -1.15
N TRP A 634 -13.15 5.11 -0.61
CA TRP A 634 -13.31 4.62 0.75
C TRP A 634 -12.73 5.62 1.74
N GLY A 635 -13.42 5.84 2.86
CA GLY A 635 -12.92 6.71 3.92
C GLY A 635 -11.91 6.01 4.82
N ILE A 636 -12.01 4.68 4.95
CA ILE A 636 -11.09 3.80 5.67
C ILE A 636 -10.85 2.58 4.80
N GLU A 637 -9.60 2.21 4.60
CA GLU A 637 -9.17 0.99 3.93
C GLU A 637 -7.95 0.44 4.66
N VAL A 638 -8.07 -0.78 5.19
CA VAL A 638 -7.06 -1.39 6.05
C VAL A 638 -7.10 -2.91 5.93
N VAL A 639 -5.91 -3.53 5.93
CA VAL A 639 -5.79 -4.99 6.00
C VAL A 639 -5.41 -5.37 7.42
N ASP A 640 -6.24 -6.20 8.04
CA ASP A 640 -5.93 -6.81 9.33
C ASP A 640 -5.40 -8.24 9.15
N ASN A 641 -4.15 -8.46 9.54
CA ASN A 641 -3.49 -9.76 9.48
C ASN A 641 -3.71 -10.62 10.75
N ASP A 642 -4.44 -10.10 11.74
CA ASP A 642 -4.78 -10.84 12.95
C ASP A 642 -5.87 -11.89 12.67
N LYS A 643 -5.50 -13.17 12.74
CA LYS A 643 -6.39 -14.30 12.41
C LYS A 643 -7.51 -14.54 13.42
N THR A 644 -7.54 -13.80 14.53
CA THR A 644 -8.46 -14.02 15.65
C THR A 644 -9.94 -13.94 15.24
N LEU A 645 -10.28 -13.21 14.17
CA LEU A 645 -11.65 -12.96 13.72
C LEU A 645 -11.97 -13.54 12.33
N ASN A 646 -11.22 -14.55 11.89
CA ASN A 646 -11.32 -15.13 10.55
C ASN A 646 -12.41 -16.22 10.39
N GLU A 647 -13.43 -16.19 11.23
CA GLU A 647 -14.56 -17.12 11.16
C GLU A 647 -15.85 -16.37 10.79
N ALA A 648 -16.77 -17.07 10.14
CA ALA A 648 -18.14 -16.62 9.97
C ALA A 648 -18.77 -16.28 11.33
N GLY A 649 -19.61 -15.25 11.36
CA GLY A 649 -20.07 -14.65 12.60
C GLY A 649 -21.44 -14.01 12.47
N THR A 650 -21.92 -13.40 13.55
CA THR A 650 -23.14 -12.59 13.51
C THR A 650 -22.80 -11.16 13.11
N VAL A 651 -23.77 -10.46 12.54
CA VAL A 651 -23.74 -9.00 12.45
C VAL A 651 -24.63 -8.41 13.53
N GLY A 652 -24.50 -7.11 13.79
CA GLY A 652 -25.36 -6.46 14.78
C GLY A 652 -25.17 -4.97 14.91
N LEU A 653 -26.07 -4.36 15.66
CA LEU A 653 -26.00 -2.94 16.03
C LEU A 653 -25.96 -2.82 17.55
N THR A 654 -25.06 -1.97 18.03
CA THR A 654 -24.99 -1.55 19.43
C THR A 654 -25.06 -0.04 19.49
N THR A 655 -25.85 0.48 20.42
CA THR A 655 -25.91 1.92 20.69
C THR A 655 -25.46 2.22 22.11
N TYR A 656 -24.83 3.37 22.29
CA TYR A 656 -24.52 3.93 23.60
C TYR A 656 -24.69 5.45 23.58
N MET A 657 -25.44 5.97 24.54
CA MET A 657 -25.55 7.40 24.79
C MET A 657 -24.54 7.82 25.85
N SER A 658 -23.71 8.82 25.54
CA SER A 658 -22.67 9.27 26.45
C SER A 658 -23.22 9.74 27.79
N GLY A 659 -22.46 9.53 28.88
CA GLY A 659 -22.79 10.07 30.20
C GLY A 659 -22.81 11.60 30.28
N SER A 660 -22.28 12.30 29.27
CA SER A 660 -22.34 13.76 29.15
C SER A 660 -23.48 14.26 28.24
N ALA A 661 -24.31 13.37 27.70
CA ALA A 661 -25.49 13.74 26.93
C ALA A 661 -26.60 14.33 27.82
N GLY A 662 -27.61 14.92 27.20
CA GLY A 662 -28.77 15.48 27.88
C GLY A 662 -29.77 14.40 28.28
N PRO A 663 -30.77 14.74 29.13
CA PRO A 663 -31.77 13.79 29.62
C PRO A 663 -32.80 13.36 28.56
N GLU A 664 -32.81 14.00 27.39
CA GLU A 664 -33.72 13.68 26.30
C GLU A 664 -33.52 12.27 25.74
N THR A 665 -34.63 11.65 25.33
CA THR A 665 -34.58 10.42 24.53
C THR A 665 -34.27 10.80 23.09
N VAL A 666 -33.24 10.17 22.52
CA VAL A 666 -32.93 10.24 21.08
C VAL A 666 -33.20 8.87 20.47
N THR A 667 -33.94 8.83 19.38
CA THR A 667 -34.28 7.60 18.67
C THR A 667 -33.41 7.45 17.43
N LEU A 668 -32.71 6.32 17.34
CA LEU A 668 -32.11 5.85 16.08
C LEU A 668 -33.19 5.16 15.26
N ALA A 669 -33.43 5.62 14.04
CA ALA A 669 -34.18 4.91 13.02
C ALA A 669 -33.19 4.26 12.05
N VAL A 670 -33.38 2.98 11.76
CA VAL A 670 -32.63 2.19 10.78
C VAL A 670 -33.60 1.85 9.67
N ASP A 671 -33.41 2.48 8.53
CA ASP A 671 -34.31 2.36 7.37
C ASP A 671 -34.04 1.06 6.62
N LYS A 672 -32.76 0.65 6.58
CA LYS A 672 -32.35 -0.54 5.83
C LYS A 672 -31.07 -1.16 6.37
N VAL A 673 -31.02 -2.49 6.35
CA VAL A 673 -29.78 -3.26 6.47
C VAL A 673 -29.71 -4.25 5.32
N THR A 674 -28.69 -4.14 4.48
CA THR A 674 -28.43 -5.11 3.42
C THR A 674 -27.00 -5.63 3.55
N ILE A 675 -26.85 -6.94 3.51
CA ILE A 675 -25.57 -7.63 3.53
C ILE A 675 -25.56 -8.58 2.35
N LYS A 676 -24.56 -8.43 1.50
CA LYS A 676 -24.34 -9.32 0.37
C LYS A 676 -23.07 -10.12 0.58
N GLN A 677 -23.06 -11.30 -0.03
CA GLN A 677 -21.80 -11.98 -0.26
C GLN A 677 -21.01 -11.14 -1.26
N ARG A 678 -19.78 -10.79 -0.88
CA ARG A 678 -18.84 -10.10 -1.74
C ARG A 678 -17.97 -11.09 -2.47
#